data_AF-A0A135VLC0-F1
#
_entry.id   AF-A0A135VLC0-F1
#
_cell.length_a   1.000
_cell.length_b   1.000
_cell.length_c   1.000
_cell.angle_alpha   90.00
_cell.angle_beta   90.00
_cell.angle_gamma   90.00
#
_symmetry.space_group_name_H-M   'P 1'
#
loop_
_entity.id
_entity.type
_entity.pdbx_description
1 polymer ?
#
loop_
_entity_poly.entity_id
_entity_poly.type
_entity_poly.pdbx_seq_one_letter_code
_entity_poly.pdbx_strand_id
1 'polypeptide(L)'
;MSDVLPGSKKKASQQDDADIDDTTIFTSLLFEQNIKAQDAVREFALHDIDDREGLEKKRIEMHDSFTELYDNIAAFSEQIMIDDFDLAYLRNRIAQSEGEAKKQLEGALEELTAQAQGNLADVWMARVMAWLHQAAAASGPLVEEEHVDKMKSASKYLAAVYTMLEKPFSAVPMKVDGTQKLRRVALGMQAYALLKESHEAKDAELSSILGRNKSAEAEFYDEFLNELISQESTFRQAFNPFDELVWRDIISSFIFEQATDLYNEAIPHFGKKREEKDRLSMIKSWKQNTAGLSEVYLAMTYTDIADAQMRAGNLEDASKLYQVASDAFGRAEKCFREVLALQTNAEQSRIDKEQKKAQSLYCSVEASVQTLSELITLNNKSEANLVLKDIFKNLERAEKLAKTRELTSAIKEDLKTYTFVKDLLDKRKKKTDDISNIIDQIEFAKDLRKTGLIQDVGKDLDEAEELMVSNPAEALDAIREGLNSLGILLSIEAEDQEVGNLRNRTLALLNNVKYMIQFQLSSQLTHGVKFIMSRILENLHAAEAASYYKVLGEKAKAAELTDLGKLALATAFASEAQVYSRQSEQWSFRAQIERMNAFRKLEDELAQLEEEDPIEDALEIHDGAISRIKQTVASFESAANELDSVKGEMIRIRNNVEIQVKQLQGVVMKFKGDLSRILGARSDFMAEYMFKTGKKSKAKMHYTDANDQLREAVGNYTVAAQVFQSVGDAQAAQNVDNRAKTTDLLARSIWDNRQRLERDQDPSEKGETELIALYLGSAEQ
;
A
#
# COMPACT_ATOMS: atom_id res chain seq x y z
N MET A 1 2.14 -17.41 -19.80
CA MET A 1 1.16 -18.50 -19.68
C MET A 1 1.84 -19.75 -19.10
N SER A 2 1.66 -19.96 -17.81
CA SER A 2 1.93 -21.21 -17.10
C SER A 2 1.06 -21.17 -15.84
N ASP A 3 -0.03 -21.93 -15.86
CA ASP A 3 -0.97 -22.11 -14.74
C ASP A 3 -0.24 -22.65 -13.51
N VAL A 4 -0.26 -21.90 -12.41
CA VAL A 4 0.06 -22.40 -11.07
C VAL A 4 -1.03 -21.93 -10.11
N LEU A 5 -2.18 -22.59 -10.19
CA LEU A 5 -3.16 -22.64 -9.12
C LEU A 5 -3.08 -24.04 -8.49
N PRO A 6 -2.79 -24.21 -7.20
CA PRO A 6 -3.01 -25.48 -6.52
C PRO A 6 -4.49 -25.57 -6.11
N GLY A 7 -5.22 -26.40 -6.85
CA GLY A 7 -6.60 -26.75 -6.56
C GLY A 7 -6.79 -27.60 -5.30
N SER A 8 -7.92 -27.35 -4.65
CA SER A 8 -8.43 -27.98 -3.43
C SER A 8 -8.71 -29.50 -3.51
N LYS A 9 -8.66 -30.13 -2.32
CA LYS A 9 -9.31 -31.38 -1.84
C LYS A 9 -8.71 -32.75 -2.22
N LYS A 10 -8.13 -33.40 -1.21
CA LYS A 10 -8.35 -34.82 -0.88
C LYS A 10 -8.60 -35.00 0.62
N LYS A 11 -9.82 -35.45 0.97
CA LYS A 11 -10.19 -35.98 2.28
C LYS A 11 -9.69 -37.43 2.41
N ALA A 12 -8.99 -37.77 3.49
CA ALA A 12 -9.40 -38.81 4.44
C ALA A 12 -8.36 -39.02 5.57
N SER A 13 -8.90 -38.99 6.80
CA SER A 13 -8.41 -39.54 8.08
C SER A 13 -7.19 -38.90 8.76
N GLN A 14 -7.43 -37.84 9.52
CA GLN A 14 -7.02 -37.69 10.93
C GLN A 14 -7.88 -36.57 11.52
N GLN A 15 -8.52 -36.83 12.66
CA GLN A 15 -9.72 -36.12 13.11
C GLN A 15 -9.45 -35.17 14.29
N ASP A 16 -8.21 -34.72 14.48
CA ASP A 16 -7.80 -33.87 15.62
C ASP A 16 -7.04 -32.56 15.25
N ASP A 17 -6.88 -32.22 13.96
CA ASP A 17 -6.22 -30.96 13.51
C ASP A 17 -7.20 -29.85 13.08
N ALA A 18 -8.50 -30.06 13.26
CA ALA A 18 -9.54 -29.23 12.68
C ALA A 18 -9.91 -28.04 13.57
N ASP A 19 -9.09 -26.98 13.60
CA ASP A 19 -9.58 -25.60 13.87
C ASP A 19 -8.54 -24.46 13.76
N ILE A 20 -7.29 -24.73 13.36
CA ILE A 20 -6.24 -23.70 13.12
C ILE A 20 -6.16 -23.32 11.63
N ASP A 21 -6.49 -24.25 10.73
CA ASP A 21 -6.30 -24.14 9.26
C ASP A 21 -7.17 -23.06 8.58
N ASP A 22 -8.21 -22.55 9.25
CA ASP A 22 -9.09 -21.46 8.73
C ASP A 22 -8.74 -20.07 9.33
N THR A 23 -7.66 -19.92 10.09
CA THR A 23 -7.29 -18.64 10.70
C THR A 23 -6.67 -17.69 9.67
N THR A 24 -7.32 -16.56 9.39
CA THR A 24 -6.78 -15.55 8.48
C THR A 24 -5.53 -14.89 9.05
N ILE A 25 -4.44 -14.96 8.29
CA ILE A 25 -3.17 -14.28 8.57
C ILE A 25 -3.14 -12.99 7.74
N PHE A 26 -3.12 -11.84 8.39
CA PHE A 26 -3.24 -10.55 7.71
C PHE A 26 -2.02 -10.22 6.88
N THR A 27 -0.81 -10.59 7.33
CA THR A 27 0.40 -10.40 6.51
C THR A 27 0.29 -11.16 5.18
N SER A 28 -0.27 -12.37 5.17
CA SER A 28 -0.50 -13.13 3.93
C SER A 28 -1.54 -12.47 3.04
N LEU A 29 -2.66 -12.02 3.61
CA LEU A 29 -3.69 -11.30 2.87
C LEU A 29 -3.13 -10.02 2.24
N LEU A 30 -2.40 -9.20 3.02
CA LEU A 30 -1.79 -7.97 2.53
C LEU A 30 -0.74 -8.25 1.46
N PHE A 31 0.04 -9.32 1.60
CA PHE A 31 1.02 -9.75 0.60
C PHE A 31 0.33 -10.08 -0.74
N GLU A 32 -0.74 -10.87 -0.72
CA GLU A 32 -1.51 -11.24 -1.92
C GLU A 32 -2.17 -10.02 -2.59
N GLN A 33 -2.77 -9.12 -1.78
CA GLN A 33 -3.40 -7.91 -2.29
C GLN A 33 -2.38 -6.94 -2.91
N ASN A 34 -1.16 -6.87 -2.36
CA ASN A 34 -0.09 -6.09 -2.99
C ASN A 34 0.31 -6.66 -4.35
N ILE A 35 0.45 -7.99 -4.48
CA ILE A 35 0.76 -8.62 -5.78
C ILE A 35 -0.33 -8.25 -6.80
N LYS A 36 -1.60 -8.43 -6.43
CA LYS A 36 -2.76 -8.11 -7.28
C LYS A 36 -2.76 -6.64 -7.72
N ALA A 37 -2.52 -5.71 -6.79
CA ALA A 37 -2.44 -4.29 -7.10
C ALA A 37 -1.28 -3.96 -8.06
N GLN A 38 -0.09 -4.55 -7.84
CA GLN A 38 1.07 -4.33 -8.72
C GLN A 38 0.85 -4.87 -10.13
N ASP A 39 0.24 -6.05 -10.26
CA ASP A 39 -0.06 -6.64 -11.55
C ASP A 39 -1.13 -5.82 -12.30
N ALA A 40 -2.15 -5.31 -11.61
CA ALA A 40 -3.16 -4.45 -12.22
C ALA A 40 -2.57 -3.16 -12.81
N VAL A 41 -1.56 -2.56 -12.16
CA VAL A 41 -0.85 -1.39 -12.73
C VAL A 41 -0.11 -1.75 -14.01
N ARG A 42 0.59 -2.90 -14.03
CA ARG A 42 1.31 -3.36 -15.23
C ARG A 42 0.35 -3.63 -16.39
N GLU A 43 -0.77 -4.29 -16.11
CA GLU A 43 -1.80 -4.58 -17.12
C GLU A 43 -2.40 -3.29 -17.68
N PHE A 44 -2.68 -2.30 -16.84
CA PHE A 44 -3.17 -0.98 -17.30
C PHE A 44 -2.12 -0.26 -18.16
N ALA A 45 -0.87 -0.18 -17.71
CA ALA A 45 0.17 0.57 -18.39
C ALA A 45 0.57 -0.01 -19.77
N LEU A 46 0.39 -1.32 -19.96
CA LEU A 46 0.75 -2.03 -21.20
C LEU A 46 -0.45 -2.40 -22.07
N HIS A 47 -1.67 -2.01 -21.68
CA HIS A 47 -2.87 -2.27 -22.48
C HIS A 47 -2.83 -1.51 -23.81
N ASP A 48 -3.50 -2.06 -24.82
CA ASP A 48 -3.64 -1.43 -26.13
C ASP A 48 -4.44 -0.12 -26.01
N ILE A 49 -3.85 0.98 -26.47
CA ILE A 49 -4.45 2.32 -26.36
C ILE A 49 -5.60 2.53 -27.36
N ASP A 50 -5.65 1.73 -28.44
CA ASP A 50 -6.73 1.81 -29.41
C ASP A 50 -8.00 1.13 -28.87
N ASP A 51 -7.89 0.24 -27.87
CA ASP A 51 -8.99 -0.34 -27.09
C ASP A 51 -9.36 0.53 -25.87
N ARG A 52 -10.05 1.64 -26.12
CA ARG A 52 -10.46 2.60 -25.07
C ARG A 52 -11.33 1.98 -23.97
N GLU A 53 -12.23 1.08 -24.33
CA GLU A 53 -13.11 0.41 -23.36
C GLU A 53 -12.33 -0.55 -22.45
N GLY A 54 -11.42 -1.35 -23.03
CA GLY A 54 -10.53 -2.21 -22.26
C GLY A 54 -9.55 -1.42 -21.40
N LEU A 55 -9.01 -0.31 -21.89
CA LEU A 55 -8.10 0.56 -21.15
C LEU A 55 -8.77 1.15 -19.90
N GLU A 56 -9.99 1.69 -20.05
CA GLU A 56 -10.77 2.20 -18.92
C GLU A 56 -11.15 1.09 -17.93
N LYS A 57 -11.50 -0.10 -18.43
CA LYS A 57 -11.74 -1.26 -17.56
C LYS A 57 -10.51 -1.61 -16.74
N LYS A 58 -9.32 -1.63 -17.36
CA LYS A 58 -8.05 -1.92 -16.67
C LYS A 58 -7.67 -0.84 -15.67
N ARG A 59 -7.95 0.43 -15.97
CA ARG A 59 -7.82 1.54 -15.03
C ARG A 59 -8.69 1.33 -13.79
N ILE A 60 -9.96 0.98 -13.97
CA ILE A 60 -10.89 0.70 -12.86
C ILE A 60 -10.40 -0.49 -12.03
N GLU A 61 -10.03 -1.61 -12.67
CA GLU A 61 -9.48 -2.80 -11.99
C GLU A 61 -8.23 -2.47 -11.15
N MET A 62 -7.37 -1.57 -11.64
CA MET A 62 -6.22 -1.06 -10.91
C MET A 62 -6.65 -0.32 -9.63
N HIS A 63 -7.53 0.68 -9.73
CA HIS A 63 -7.99 1.42 -8.56
C HIS A 63 -8.77 0.55 -7.56
N ASP A 64 -9.63 -0.35 -8.03
CA ASP A 64 -10.37 -1.28 -7.18
C ASP A 64 -9.44 -2.20 -6.38
N SER A 65 -8.34 -2.65 -6.98
CA SER A 65 -7.32 -3.45 -6.29
C SER A 65 -6.61 -2.68 -5.17
N PHE A 66 -6.30 -1.40 -5.39
CA PHE A 66 -5.73 -0.55 -4.34
C PHE A 66 -6.75 -0.19 -3.26
N THR A 67 -8.01 0.04 -3.63
CA THR A 67 -9.10 0.22 -2.66
C THR A 67 -9.19 -0.97 -1.72
N GLU A 68 -9.23 -2.19 -2.26
CA GLU A 68 -9.29 -3.43 -1.46
C GLU A 68 -8.06 -3.56 -0.54
N LEU A 69 -6.86 -3.24 -1.04
CA LEU A 69 -5.64 -3.22 -0.23
C LEU A 69 -5.74 -2.23 0.94
N TYR A 70 -6.14 -0.99 0.68
CA TYR A 70 -6.20 0.05 1.71
C TYR A 70 -7.33 -0.15 2.72
N ASP A 71 -8.48 -0.69 2.28
CA ASP A 71 -9.58 -1.06 3.19
C ASP A 71 -9.12 -2.17 4.16
N ASN A 72 -8.34 -3.15 3.68
CA ASN A 72 -7.77 -4.20 4.53
C ASN A 72 -6.69 -3.65 5.49
N ILE A 73 -5.85 -2.71 5.04
CA ILE A 73 -4.88 -2.01 5.91
C ILE A 73 -5.62 -1.26 7.03
N ALA A 74 -6.69 -0.55 6.70
CA ALA A 74 -7.49 0.18 7.67
C ALA A 74 -8.16 -0.77 8.67
N ALA A 75 -8.81 -1.84 8.17
CA ALA A 75 -9.47 -2.83 9.00
C ALA A 75 -8.50 -3.53 9.96
N PHE A 76 -7.31 -3.91 9.47
CA PHE A 76 -6.28 -4.50 10.31
C PHE A 76 -5.76 -3.51 11.34
N SER A 77 -5.49 -2.26 10.93
CA SER A 77 -5.05 -1.18 11.84
C SER A 77 -6.06 -0.95 12.97
N GLU A 78 -7.36 -0.95 12.68
CA GLU A 78 -8.41 -0.87 13.71
C GLU A 78 -8.45 -2.10 14.59
N GLN A 79 -8.34 -3.29 14.00
CA GLN A 79 -8.36 -4.54 14.75
C GLN A 79 -7.18 -4.65 15.73
N ILE A 80 -6.02 -4.10 15.36
CA ILE A 80 -4.84 -4.11 16.21
C ILE A 80 -4.83 -3.02 17.27
N MET A 81 -5.64 -1.96 17.13
CA MET A 81 -5.79 -0.94 18.17
C MET A 81 -6.43 -1.55 19.42
N ILE A 82 -5.66 -1.61 20.49
CA ILE A 82 -6.07 -2.19 21.79
C ILE A 82 -6.22 -1.13 22.89
N ASP A 83 -6.00 0.13 22.54
CA ASP A 83 -5.78 1.20 23.51
C ASP A 83 -7.06 1.52 24.30
N ASP A 84 -8.27 1.24 23.77
CA ASP A 84 -9.53 1.63 24.43
C ASP A 84 -9.70 1.03 25.84
N PHE A 85 -9.38 -0.25 26.01
CA PHE A 85 -9.46 -0.90 27.32
C PHE A 85 -8.35 -0.43 28.26
N ASP A 86 -7.12 -0.32 27.75
CA ASP A 86 -5.98 0.11 28.55
C ASP A 86 -6.15 1.57 29.01
N LEU A 87 -6.68 2.43 28.14
CA LEU A 87 -7.07 3.81 28.46
C LEU A 87 -8.15 3.84 29.53
N ALA A 88 -9.21 3.04 29.39
CA ALA A 88 -10.29 2.96 30.39
C ALA A 88 -9.77 2.43 31.74
N TYR A 89 -8.89 1.43 31.70
CA TYR A 89 -8.26 0.81 32.87
C TYR A 89 -7.36 1.80 33.60
N LEU A 90 -6.46 2.48 32.90
CA LEU A 90 -5.58 3.51 33.46
C LEU A 90 -6.39 4.66 34.05
N ARG A 91 -7.44 5.14 33.36
CA ARG A 91 -8.34 6.18 33.89
C ARG A 91 -8.98 5.76 35.22
N ASN A 92 -9.47 4.53 35.31
CA ASN A 92 -10.06 4.01 36.55
C ASN A 92 -9.00 3.91 37.66
N ARG A 93 -7.80 3.41 37.34
CA ARG A 93 -6.72 3.25 38.33
C ARG A 93 -6.17 4.60 38.81
N ILE A 94 -6.10 5.62 37.95
CA ILE A 94 -5.77 7.00 38.31
C ILE A 94 -6.81 7.59 39.27
N ALA A 95 -8.10 7.31 39.04
CA ALA A 95 -9.16 7.78 39.93
C ALA A 95 -9.05 7.18 41.35
N GLN A 96 -8.42 6.01 41.49
CA GLN A 96 -8.23 5.28 42.75
C GLN A 96 -6.82 5.45 43.36
N SER A 97 -5.92 6.17 42.70
CA SER A 97 -4.52 6.31 43.12
C SER A 97 -4.21 7.73 43.60
N GLU A 98 -3.23 7.87 44.50
CA GLU A 98 -2.75 9.16 45.02
C GLU A 98 -1.22 9.25 44.97
N GLY A 99 -0.69 10.47 45.11
CA GLY A 99 0.76 10.70 45.24
C GLY A 99 1.57 10.44 43.97
N GLU A 100 2.75 9.84 44.14
CA GLU A 100 3.72 9.57 43.05
C GLU A 100 3.21 8.51 42.06
N ALA A 101 2.50 7.49 42.56
CA ALA A 101 1.88 6.47 41.72
C ALA A 101 0.83 7.07 40.77
N LYS A 102 0.04 8.06 41.23
CA LYS A 102 -0.91 8.77 40.38
C LYS A 102 -0.21 9.50 39.23
N LYS A 103 0.88 10.22 39.52
CA LYS A 103 1.66 10.95 38.49
C LYS A 103 2.26 10.01 37.44
N GLN A 104 2.75 8.84 37.86
CA GLN A 104 3.27 7.83 36.93
C GLN A 104 2.17 7.28 36.03
N LEU A 105 0.99 6.99 36.58
CA LEU A 105 -0.17 6.53 35.81
C LEU A 105 -0.70 7.61 34.87
N GLU A 106 -0.73 8.88 35.28
CA GLU A 106 -1.11 10.02 34.44
C GLU A 106 -0.14 10.18 33.25
N GLY A 107 1.18 10.05 33.47
CA GLY A 107 2.17 10.07 32.39
C GLY A 107 1.99 8.90 31.41
N ALA A 108 1.76 7.68 31.93
CA ALA A 108 1.47 6.52 31.08
C ALA A 108 0.17 6.68 30.28
N LEU A 109 -0.85 7.32 30.87
CA LEU A 109 -2.10 7.63 30.17
C LEU A 109 -1.87 8.65 29.04
N GLU A 110 -1.04 9.67 29.26
CA GLU A 110 -0.70 10.67 28.25
C GLU A 110 0.05 10.04 27.06
N GLU A 111 1.06 9.22 27.33
CA GLU A 111 1.80 8.47 26.30
C GLU A 111 0.88 7.53 25.50
N LEU A 112 0.05 6.74 26.19
CA LEU A 112 -0.89 5.83 25.53
C LEU A 112 -1.94 6.59 24.71
N THR A 113 -2.40 7.75 25.18
CA THR A 113 -3.35 8.59 24.44
C THR A 113 -2.71 9.15 23.17
N ALA A 114 -1.46 9.60 23.23
CA ALA A 114 -0.72 10.08 22.06
C ALA A 114 -0.48 8.96 21.04
N GLN A 115 -0.12 7.76 21.51
CA GLN A 115 0.05 6.59 20.66
C GLN A 115 -1.27 6.18 19.99
N ALA A 116 -2.38 6.13 20.74
CA ALA A 116 -3.71 5.84 20.22
C ALA A 116 -4.14 6.85 19.14
N GLN A 117 -3.85 8.14 19.35
CA GLN A 117 -4.11 9.18 18.34
C GLN A 117 -3.27 8.99 17.07
N GLY A 118 -2.00 8.60 17.20
CA GLY A 118 -1.14 8.26 16.07
C GLY A 118 -1.64 7.06 15.27
N ASN A 119 -1.98 5.97 15.96
CA ASN A 119 -2.55 4.76 15.34
C ASN A 119 -3.87 5.06 14.63
N LEU A 120 -4.73 5.87 15.25
CA LEU A 120 -5.99 6.29 14.68
C LEU A 120 -5.77 7.12 13.40
N ALA A 121 -4.78 8.02 13.39
CA ALA A 121 -4.43 8.79 12.18
C ALA A 121 -4.01 7.88 11.02
N ASP A 122 -3.30 6.78 11.31
CA ASP A 122 -2.88 5.81 10.30
C ASP A 122 -4.06 5.01 9.72
N VAL A 123 -5.01 4.57 10.56
CA VAL A 123 -6.28 3.99 10.13
C VAL A 123 -7.00 4.93 9.17
N TRP A 124 -7.11 6.20 9.56
CA TRP A 124 -7.81 7.19 8.76
C TRP A 124 -7.13 7.47 7.45
N MET A 125 -5.79 7.53 7.44
CA MET A 125 -5.05 7.71 6.20
C MET A 125 -5.31 6.56 5.24
N ALA A 126 -5.29 5.31 5.71
CA ALA A 126 -5.62 4.15 4.88
C ALA A 126 -7.05 4.24 4.30
N ARG A 127 -8.04 4.66 5.10
CA ARG A 127 -9.41 4.88 4.59
C ARG A 127 -9.51 5.99 3.56
N VAL A 128 -8.81 7.11 3.80
CA VAL A 128 -8.75 8.23 2.85
C VAL A 128 -8.16 7.75 1.53
N MET A 129 -7.09 6.94 1.58
CA MET A 129 -6.52 6.31 0.39
C MET A 129 -7.54 5.44 -0.34
N ALA A 130 -8.21 4.52 0.36
CA ALA A 130 -9.22 3.65 -0.26
C ALA A 130 -10.31 4.45 -0.98
N TRP A 131 -10.81 5.54 -0.36
CA TRP A 131 -11.81 6.41 -0.97
C TRP A 131 -11.26 7.24 -2.14
N LEU A 132 -10.01 7.68 -2.10
CA LEU A 132 -9.37 8.36 -3.23
C LEU A 132 -9.29 7.44 -4.45
N HIS A 133 -8.95 6.16 -4.26
CA HIS A 133 -8.97 5.17 -5.34
C HIS A 133 -10.39 4.90 -5.85
N GLN A 134 -11.38 4.72 -4.97
CA GLN A 134 -12.78 4.55 -5.38
C GLN A 134 -13.30 5.75 -6.16
N ALA A 135 -12.90 6.94 -5.74
CA ALA A 135 -13.26 8.18 -6.39
C ALA A 135 -12.62 8.28 -7.78
N ALA A 136 -11.31 8.02 -7.90
CA ALA A 136 -10.63 7.99 -9.20
C ALA A 136 -11.19 6.90 -10.14
N ALA A 137 -11.54 5.72 -9.63
CA ALA A 137 -12.24 4.69 -10.41
C ALA A 137 -13.58 5.21 -10.97
N ALA A 138 -14.27 6.07 -10.21
CA ALA A 138 -15.54 6.66 -10.58
C ALA A 138 -15.40 7.93 -11.45
N SER A 139 -14.27 8.64 -11.40
CA SER A 139 -13.96 9.82 -12.22
C SER A 139 -12.76 9.51 -13.12
N GLY A 140 -13.04 8.97 -14.32
CA GLY A 140 -12.01 8.55 -15.27
C GLY A 140 -11.93 9.44 -16.51
N PRO A 141 -10.73 9.93 -16.89
CA PRO A 141 -10.56 10.80 -18.05
C PRO A 141 -10.61 10.04 -19.39
N LEU A 142 -10.68 8.70 -19.36
CA LEU A 142 -10.50 7.83 -20.53
C LEU A 142 -11.81 7.39 -21.20
N VAL A 143 -12.98 7.66 -20.60
CA VAL A 143 -14.29 7.55 -21.26
C VAL A 143 -15.21 8.66 -20.74
N GLU A 144 -15.03 9.87 -21.27
CA GLU A 144 -16.04 10.92 -21.15
C GLU A 144 -17.06 10.77 -22.28
N GLU A 145 -18.22 10.20 -21.93
CA GLU A 145 -19.57 10.59 -22.35
C GLU A 145 -20.52 9.45 -21.89
N GLU A 146 -21.53 9.76 -21.06
CA GLU A 146 -22.67 8.89 -20.68
C GLU A 146 -22.69 8.15 -19.32
N HIS A 147 -22.09 8.62 -18.21
CA HIS A 147 -22.32 7.98 -16.90
C HIS A 147 -22.58 8.95 -15.72
N VAL A 148 -23.81 9.47 -15.63
CA VAL A 148 -24.31 10.26 -14.47
C VAL A 148 -24.20 9.49 -13.14
N ASP A 149 -24.31 8.17 -13.19
CA ASP A 149 -24.22 7.31 -11.99
C ASP A 149 -22.79 7.21 -11.45
N LYS A 150 -21.77 7.29 -12.33
CA LYS A 150 -20.36 7.35 -11.93
C LYS A 150 -20.03 8.66 -11.21
N MET A 151 -20.50 9.81 -11.72
CA MET A 151 -20.38 11.10 -11.02
C MET A 151 -21.01 11.09 -9.63
N LYS A 152 -22.23 10.55 -9.48
CA LYS A 152 -22.90 10.47 -8.16
C LYS A 152 -22.13 9.57 -7.18
N SER A 153 -21.54 8.49 -7.67
CA SER A 153 -20.69 7.60 -6.88
C SER A 153 -19.41 8.31 -6.42
N ALA A 154 -18.71 9.00 -7.33
CA ALA A 154 -17.53 9.80 -7.02
C ALA A 154 -17.85 10.88 -5.96
N SER A 155 -18.94 11.63 -6.14
CA SER A 155 -19.39 12.65 -5.17
C SER A 155 -19.75 12.07 -3.79
N LYS A 156 -20.21 10.82 -3.71
CA LYS A 156 -20.49 10.14 -2.44
C LYS A 156 -19.21 9.81 -1.68
N TYR A 157 -18.20 9.25 -2.36
CA TYR A 157 -16.90 8.95 -1.75
C TYR A 157 -16.15 10.22 -1.38
N LEU A 158 -16.30 11.28 -2.17
CA LEU A 158 -15.85 12.63 -1.88
C LEU A 158 -16.46 13.20 -0.59
N ALA A 159 -17.78 13.09 -0.42
CA ALA A 159 -18.46 13.47 0.82
C ALA A 159 -17.96 12.67 2.04
N ALA A 160 -17.60 11.39 1.85
CA ALA A 160 -17.00 10.56 2.89
C ALA A 160 -15.58 11.04 3.26
N VAL A 161 -14.73 11.33 2.26
CA VAL A 161 -13.40 11.95 2.45
C VAL A 161 -13.53 13.25 3.24
N TYR A 162 -14.47 14.14 2.87
CA TYR A 162 -14.70 15.39 3.58
C TYR A 162 -15.16 15.24 5.03
N THR A 163 -16.21 14.43 5.24
CA THR A 163 -16.78 14.22 6.58
C THR A 163 -15.74 13.64 7.53
N MET A 164 -14.85 12.81 6.99
CA MET A 164 -13.82 12.16 7.76
C MET A 164 -12.62 13.05 7.96
N LEU A 165 -12.18 13.87 7.00
CA LEU A 165 -11.07 14.81 7.20
C LEU A 165 -11.32 15.82 8.34
N GLU A 166 -12.57 16.09 8.74
CA GLU A 166 -12.86 16.83 9.98
C GLU A 166 -12.35 16.13 11.26
N LYS A 167 -12.22 14.79 11.29
CA LYS A 167 -11.85 14.02 12.49
C LYS A 167 -10.33 13.87 12.71
N PRO A 168 -9.48 13.39 11.77
CA PRO A 168 -8.03 13.26 11.93
C PRO A 168 -7.33 14.62 12.07
N PHE A 169 -7.75 15.63 11.31
CA PHE A 169 -7.18 16.99 11.42
C PHE A 169 -7.59 17.70 12.71
N SER A 170 -8.63 17.20 13.41
CA SER A 170 -8.94 17.63 14.78
C SER A 170 -8.19 16.85 15.87
N ALA A 171 -7.64 15.68 15.54
CA ALA A 171 -6.88 14.82 16.46
C ALA A 171 -5.40 15.18 16.55
N VAL A 172 -4.86 15.91 15.57
CA VAL A 172 -3.53 16.55 15.66
C VAL A 172 -3.70 17.98 16.19
N PRO A 173 -3.39 18.27 17.47
CA PRO A 173 -3.70 19.56 18.10
C PRO A 173 -2.97 20.79 17.52
N MET A 174 -2.14 20.64 16.48
CA MET A 174 -1.33 21.73 15.91
C MET A 174 -1.77 22.26 14.52
N LYS A 175 -2.69 21.63 13.78
CA LYS A 175 -3.10 22.12 12.43
C LYS A 175 -4.55 22.59 12.42
N VAL A 176 -4.72 23.86 12.80
CA VAL A 176 -6.00 24.48 13.17
C VAL A 176 -6.77 25.09 11.96
N ASP A 177 -6.24 25.06 10.73
CA ASP A 177 -6.82 25.82 9.60
C ASP A 177 -7.85 25.02 8.75
N GLY A 178 -7.50 23.82 8.27
CA GLY A 178 -8.38 23.01 7.40
C GLY A 178 -9.73 22.62 8.03
N THR A 179 -9.71 22.15 9.29
CA THR A 179 -10.92 21.82 10.06
C THR A 179 -11.80 23.04 10.31
N GLN A 180 -11.22 24.24 10.44
CA GLN A 180 -12.00 25.47 10.55
C GLN A 180 -12.69 25.84 9.24
N LYS A 181 -12.08 25.56 8.08
CA LYS A 181 -12.68 25.82 6.76
C LYS A 181 -13.83 24.86 6.46
N LEU A 182 -13.69 23.57 6.75
CA LEU A 182 -14.80 22.60 6.63
C LEU A 182 -15.98 22.96 7.54
N ARG A 183 -15.71 23.37 8.79
CA ARG A 183 -16.75 23.91 9.68
C ARG A 183 -17.42 25.16 9.11
N ARG A 184 -16.67 26.06 8.46
CA ARG A 184 -17.25 27.23 7.77
C ARG A 184 -18.12 26.83 6.59
N VAL A 185 -17.75 25.78 5.85
CA VAL A 185 -18.56 25.21 4.75
C VAL A 185 -19.88 24.65 5.29
N ALA A 186 -19.82 23.83 6.34
CA ALA A 186 -21.00 23.25 7.00
C ALA A 186 -21.93 24.32 7.59
N LEU A 187 -21.37 25.29 8.34
CA LEU A 187 -22.12 26.41 8.90
C LEU A 187 -22.71 27.31 7.81
N GLY A 188 -22.00 27.52 6.70
CA GLY A 188 -22.49 28.25 5.53
C GLY A 188 -23.67 27.55 4.86
N MET A 189 -23.66 26.22 4.79
CA MET A 189 -24.75 25.42 4.23
C MET A 189 -25.99 25.44 5.14
N GLN A 190 -25.78 25.34 6.45
CA GLN A 190 -26.86 25.47 7.43
C GLN A 190 -27.47 26.87 7.40
N ALA A 191 -26.64 27.92 7.35
CA ALA A 191 -27.10 29.30 7.22
C ALA A 191 -27.90 29.52 5.93
N TYR A 192 -27.44 28.94 4.80
CA TYR A 192 -28.17 28.97 3.54
C TYR A 192 -29.54 28.28 3.65
N ALA A 193 -29.60 27.08 4.24
CA ALA A 193 -30.86 26.34 4.42
C ALA A 193 -31.86 27.12 5.28
N LEU A 194 -31.41 27.62 6.43
CA LEU A 194 -32.25 28.41 7.35
C LEU A 194 -32.77 29.70 6.71
N LEU A 195 -31.94 30.41 5.95
CA LEU A 195 -32.33 31.65 5.26
C LEU A 195 -33.24 31.40 4.05
N LYS A 196 -33.07 30.27 3.36
CA LYS A 196 -33.96 29.85 2.27
C LYS A 196 -35.35 29.49 2.81
N GLU A 197 -35.40 28.82 3.95
CA GLU A 197 -36.64 28.43 4.63
C GLU A 197 -37.38 29.63 5.25
N SER A 198 -36.67 30.70 5.64
CA SER A 198 -37.29 31.86 6.31
C SER A 198 -38.09 32.79 5.38
N HIS A 199 -38.08 32.59 4.05
CA HIS A 199 -38.76 33.42 3.03
C HIS A 199 -38.44 34.94 3.05
N GLU A 200 -37.59 35.41 3.95
CA GLU A 200 -37.18 36.82 4.10
C GLU A 200 -35.82 37.13 3.43
N ALA A 201 -35.09 36.11 2.99
CA ALA A 201 -33.74 36.28 2.46
C ALA A 201 -33.73 36.90 1.05
N LYS A 202 -32.93 37.96 0.86
CA LYS A 202 -32.69 38.54 -0.47
C LYS A 202 -31.82 37.57 -1.28
N ASP A 203 -32.18 37.32 -2.55
CA ASP A 203 -31.40 36.46 -3.47
C ASP A 203 -29.90 36.80 -3.52
N ALA A 204 -29.54 38.07 -3.36
CA ALA A 204 -28.17 38.55 -3.35
C ALA A 204 -27.36 38.15 -2.09
N GLU A 205 -28.03 37.84 -0.98
CA GLU A 205 -27.43 37.38 0.26
C GLU A 205 -27.23 35.87 0.24
N LEU A 206 -28.27 35.13 -0.17
CA LEU A 206 -28.20 33.68 -0.42
C LEU A 206 -27.11 33.33 -1.45
N SER A 207 -27.03 34.07 -2.56
CA SER A 207 -25.99 33.89 -3.58
C SER A 207 -24.59 34.16 -3.03
N SER A 208 -24.43 35.09 -2.08
CA SER A 208 -23.12 35.42 -1.52
C SER A 208 -22.65 34.36 -0.52
N ILE A 209 -23.57 33.83 0.28
CA ILE A 209 -23.31 32.69 1.18
C ILE A 209 -22.88 31.49 0.35
N LEU A 210 -23.61 31.16 -0.72
CA LEU A 210 -23.31 30.00 -1.56
C LEU A 210 -21.97 30.15 -2.29
N GLY A 211 -21.66 31.33 -2.84
CA GLY A 211 -20.36 31.61 -3.45
C GLY A 211 -19.19 31.50 -2.46
N ARG A 212 -19.33 32.05 -1.25
CA ARG A 212 -18.31 31.95 -0.18
C ARG A 212 -18.11 30.53 0.32
N ASN A 213 -19.18 29.75 0.33
CA ASN A 213 -19.15 28.36 0.71
C ASN A 213 -18.38 27.52 -0.33
N LYS A 214 -18.77 27.64 -1.60
CA LYS A 214 -18.10 26.95 -2.72
C LYS A 214 -16.64 27.34 -2.89
N SER A 215 -16.28 28.61 -2.67
CA SER A 215 -14.86 29.02 -2.71
C SER A 215 -14.06 28.42 -1.55
N ALA A 216 -14.62 28.39 -0.34
CA ALA A 216 -13.95 27.83 0.83
C ALA A 216 -13.76 26.30 0.70
N GLU A 217 -14.71 25.64 0.05
CA GLU A 217 -14.63 24.21 -0.29
C GLU A 217 -13.51 23.93 -1.32
N ALA A 218 -13.42 24.74 -2.38
CA ALA A 218 -12.32 24.63 -3.36
C ALA A 218 -10.94 24.94 -2.76
N GLU A 219 -10.84 25.96 -1.89
CA GLU A 219 -9.61 26.32 -1.17
C GLU A 219 -9.13 25.18 -0.25
N PHE A 220 -10.06 24.45 0.37
CA PHE A 220 -9.74 23.27 1.16
C PHE A 220 -9.09 22.18 0.30
N TYR A 221 -9.56 21.96 -0.94
CA TYR A 221 -8.94 20.98 -1.83
C TYR A 221 -7.51 21.34 -2.21
N ASP A 222 -7.26 22.60 -2.55
CA ASP A 222 -5.90 23.04 -2.88
C ASP A 222 -4.95 22.85 -1.68
N GLU A 223 -5.40 23.14 -0.45
CA GLU A 223 -4.60 22.94 0.76
C GLU A 223 -4.44 21.47 1.15
N PHE A 224 -5.51 20.69 1.05
CA PHE A 224 -5.47 19.25 1.26
C PHE A 224 -4.52 18.59 0.27
N LEU A 225 -4.53 19.00 -0.99
CA LEU A 225 -3.63 18.50 -2.02
C LEU A 225 -2.17 18.88 -1.74
N ASN A 226 -1.90 20.10 -1.28
CA ASN A 226 -0.54 20.48 -0.87
C ASN A 226 -0.05 19.68 0.35
N GLU A 227 -0.92 19.44 1.34
CA GLU A 227 -0.58 18.59 2.48
C GLU A 227 -0.39 17.14 2.03
N LEU A 228 -1.28 16.63 1.17
CA LEU A 228 -1.22 15.28 0.66
C LEU A 228 0.05 15.07 -0.14
N ILE A 229 0.45 15.98 -1.04
CA ILE A 229 1.74 15.98 -1.77
C ILE A 229 2.92 16.07 -0.80
N SER A 230 2.82 16.86 0.28
CA SER A 230 3.90 16.95 1.27
C SER A 230 4.10 15.63 2.02
N GLN A 231 3.00 14.96 2.39
CA GLN A 231 2.99 13.64 3.01
C GLN A 231 3.35 12.55 1.98
N GLU A 232 2.95 12.71 0.72
CA GLU A 232 3.22 11.82 -0.41
C GLU A 232 4.72 11.59 -0.56
N SER A 233 5.58 12.58 -0.34
CA SER A 233 7.04 12.38 -0.34
C SER A 233 7.53 11.36 0.70
N THR A 234 6.87 11.29 1.86
CA THR A 234 7.15 10.35 2.95
C THR A 234 6.46 9.00 2.69
N PHE A 235 5.28 9.00 2.06
CA PHE A 235 4.53 7.80 1.66
C PHE A 235 5.10 7.10 0.40
N ARG A 236 5.68 7.84 -0.57
CA ARG A 236 6.38 7.36 -1.77
C ARG A 236 7.66 6.58 -1.44
N GLN A 237 8.24 6.84 -0.26
CA GLN A 237 9.36 6.06 0.25
C GLN A 237 8.88 4.79 0.96
N ALA A 238 7.60 4.73 1.36
CA ALA A 238 6.97 3.60 2.04
C ALA A 238 6.17 2.68 1.12
N PHE A 239 5.88 3.10 -0.12
CA PHE A 239 5.13 2.33 -1.10
C PHE A 239 5.77 2.39 -2.50
N ASN A 240 5.39 1.42 -3.32
CA ASN A 240 6.00 0.99 -4.58
C ASN A 240 6.16 2.12 -5.64
N PRO A 241 7.25 2.21 -6.41
CA PRO A 241 7.39 3.23 -7.46
C PRO A 241 6.55 3.06 -8.73
N PHE A 242 5.63 2.09 -8.79
CA PHE A 242 4.51 2.16 -9.75
C PHE A 242 3.39 3.10 -9.27
N ASP A 243 3.49 3.62 -8.04
CA ASP A 243 2.53 4.55 -7.46
C ASP A 243 2.56 5.92 -8.13
N GLU A 244 3.63 6.32 -8.84
CA GLU A 244 3.64 7.63 -9.52
C GLU A 244 2.52 7.73 -10.58
N LEU A 245 2.32 6.67 -11.37
CA LEU A 245 1.23 6.62 -12.36
C LEU A 245 -0.14 6.69 -11.66
N VAL A 246 -0.32 5.93 -10.59
CA VAL A 246 -1.57 5.82 -9.85
C VAL A 246 -1.91 7.12 -9.12
N TRP A 247 -0.91 7.74 -8.48
CA TRP A 247 -1.04 9.04 -7.81
C TRP A 247 -1.31 10.15 -8.80
N ARG A 248 -0.58 10.21 -9.93
CA ARG A 248 -0.81 11.22 -10.96
C ARG A 248 -2.20 11.07 -11.58
N ASP A 249 -2.70 9.84 -11.74
CA ASP A 249 -4.08 9.58 -12.17
C ASP A 249 -5.10 10.07 -11.13
N ILE A 250 -4.96 9.73 -9.83
CA ILE A 250 -5.86 10.25 -8.76
C ILE A 250 -5.85 11.79 -8.72
N ILE A 251 -4.67 12.39 -8.75
CA ILE A 251 -4.50 13.84 -8.66
C ILE A 251 -5.15 14.54 -9.86
N SER A 252 -4.95 14.02 -11.07
CA SER A 252 -5.49 14.62 -12.30
C SER A 252 -6.99 14.39 -12.48
N SER A 253 -7.46 13.16 -12.28
CA SER A 253 -8.83 12.73 -12.59
C SER A 253 -9.85 13.04 -11.50
N PHE A 254 -9.39 13.31 -10.28
CA PHE A 254 -10.29 13.53 -9.15
C PHE A 254 -10.04 14.89 -8.48
N ILE A 255 -8.83 15.15 -7.98
CA ILE A 255 -8.65 16.28 -7.07
C ILE A 255 -8.70 17.63 -7.81
N PHE A 256 -7.98 17.76 -8.92
CA PHE A 256 -7.93 19.03 -9.65
C PHE A 256 -9.20 19.30 -10.48
N GLU A 257 -9.84 18.26 -11.02
CA GLU A 257 -11.10 18.39 -11.75
C GLU A 257 -12.22 18.91 -10.83
N GLN A 258 -12.40 18.28 -9.67
CA GLN A 258 -13.42 18.68 -8.69
C GLN A 258 -13.17 20.07 -8.11
N ALA A 259 -11.91 20.41 -7.80
CA ALA A 259 -11.56 21.75 -7.34
C ALA A 259 -11.84 22.81 -8.42
N THR A 260 -11.57 22.49 -9.69
CA THR A 260 -11.87 23.38 -10.83
C THR A 260 -13.36 23.61 -11.00
N ASP A 261 -14.18 22.56 -10.84
CA ASP A 261 -15.64 22.64 -10.90
C ASP A 261 -16.23 23.48 -9.77
N LEU A 262 -15.75 23.30 -8.54
CA LEU A 262 -16.18 24.13 -7.41
C LEU A 262 -15.84 25.61 -7.61
N TYR A 263 -14.68 25.92 -8.19
CA TYR A 263 -14.35 27.29 -8.58
C TYR A 263 -15.25 27.82 -9.71
N ASN A 264 -15.62 26.99 -10.69
CA ASN A 264 -16.57 27.35 -11.75
C ASN A 264 -17.96 27.67 -11.17
N GLU A 265 -18.41 26.90 -10.18
CA GLU A 265 -19.66 27.16 -9.45
C GLU A 265 -19.57 28.44 -8.60
N ALA A 266 -18.41 28.71 -7.99
CA ALA A 266 -18.22 29.86 -7.11
C ALA A 266 -18.19 31.22 -7.85
N ILE A 267 -17.49 31.30 -9.00
CA ILE A 267 -17.24 32.55 -9.74
C ILE A 267 -18.51 33.37 -10.07
N PRO A 268 -19.61 32.78 -10.60
CA PRO A 268 -20.84 33.50 -10.91
C PRO A 268 -21.46 34.22 -9.70
N HIS A 269 -21.22 33.73 -8.49
CA HIS A 269 -21.76 34.31 -7.26
C HIS A 269 -21.06 35.61 -6.82
N PHE A 270 -19.77 35.76 -7.15
CA PHE A 270 -18.96 36.95 -6.83
C PHE A 270 -19.01 38.02 -7.94
N GLY A 271 -19.36 37.64 -9.18
CA GLY A 271 -19.40 38.55 -10.32
C GLY A 271 -20.43 39.68 -10.24
N LYS A 272 -21.40 39.61 -9.32
CA LYS A 272 -22.52 40.56 -9.20
C LYS A 272 -22.24 41.73 -8.25
N LYS A 273 -21.15 41.74 -7.47
CA LYS A 273 -20.87 42.75 -6.43
C LYS A 273 -19.51 43.43 -6.64
N ARG A 274 -19.49 44.78 -6.63
CA ARG A 274 -18.25 45.58 -6.77
C ARG A 274 -17.24 45.38 -5.64
N GLU A 275 -17.73 45.07 -4.44
CA GLU A 275 -16.93 44.89 -3.22
C GLU A 275 -16.14 43.57 -3.19
N GLU A 276 -16.50 42.60 -4.05
CA GLU A 276 -15.86 41.27 -4.09
C GLU A 276 -14.89 41.15 -5.27
N LYS A 277 -14.47 42.27 -5.89
CA LYS A 277 -13.59 42.29 -7.07
C LYS A 277 -12.21 41.68 -6.82
N ASP A 278 -11.59 41.98 -5.68
CA ASP A 278 -10.27 41.45 -5.33
C ASP A 278 -10.35 39.95 -5.01
N ARG A 279 -11.42 39.52 -4.31
CA ARG A 279 -11.71 38.11 -4.05
C ARG A 279 -12.01 37.34 -5.34
N LEU A 280 -12.76 37.92 -6.26
CA LEU A 280 -13.01 37.36 -7.59
C LEU A 280 -11.71 37.22 -8.40
N SER A 281 -10.80 38.19 -8.31
CA SER A 281 -9.48 38.10 -8.96
C SER A 281 -8.65 36.97 -8.35
N MET A 282 -8.67 36.82 -7.03
CA MET A 282 -7.96 35.76 -6.32
C MET A 282 -8.52 34.37 -6.67
N ILE A 283 -9.83 34.18 -6.62
CA ILE A 283 -10.51 32.92 -6.98
C ILE A 283 -10.24 32.55 -8.44
N LYS A 284 -10.26 33.51 -9.37
CA LYS A 284 -9.90 33.26 -10.77
C LYS A 284 -8.43 32.84 -10.91
N SER A 285 -7.54 33.46 -10.15
CA SER A 285 -6.12 33.09 -10.13
C SER A 285 -5.91 31.66 -9.62
N TRP A 286 -6.61 31.28 -8.55
CA TRP A 286 -6.54 29.92 -8.02
C TRP A 286 -7.13 28.90 -8.97
N LYS A 287 -8.33 29.15 -9.52
CA LYS A 287 -8.92 28.31 -10.57
C LYS A 287 -7.92 28.02 -11.69
N GLN A 288 -7.25 29.06 -12.21
CA GLN A 288 -6.29 28.87 -13.31
C GLN A 288 -5.05 28.09 -12.90
N ASN A 289 -4.61 28.20 -11.64
CA ASN A 289 -3.54 27.37 -11.10
C ASN A 289 -3.97 25.90 -10.99
N THR A 290 -5.13 25.64 -10.36
CA THR A 290 -5.72 24.32 -10.15
C THR A 290 -5.98 23.60 -11.48
N ALA A 291 -6.62 24.28 -12.44
CA ALA A 291 -6.88 23.73 -13.77
C ALA A 291 -5.57 23.45 -14.54
N GLY A 292 -4.59 24.36 -14.43
CA GLY A 292 -3.27 24.15 -15.06
C GLY A 292 -2.54 22.95 -14.48
N LEU A 293 -2.57 22.76 -13.16
CA LEU A 293 -1.96 21.61 -12.50
C LEU A 293 -2.68 20.30 -12.87
N SER A 294 -4.01 20.29 -12.98
CA SER A 294 -4.79 19.14 -13.49
C SER A 294 -4.20 18.59 -14.78
N GLU A 295 -3.96 19.49 -15.73
CA GLU A 295 -3.46 19.17 -17.06
C GLU A 295 -1.98 18.75 -17.04
N VAL A 296 -1.18 19.29 -16.13
CA VAL A 296 0.21 18.83 -15.90
C VAL A 296 0.23 17.38 -15.44
N TYR A 297 -0.55 17.04 -14.41
CA TYR A 297 -0.59 15.67 -13.89
C TYR A 297 -1.14 14.68 -14.92
N LEU A 298 -2.16 15.07 -15.68
CA LEU A 298 -2.66 14.27 -16.81
C LEU A 298 -1.58 14.03 -17.86
N ALA A 299 -0.82 15.07 -18.22
CA ALA A 299 0.28 14.96 -19.17
C ALA A 299 1.41 14.03 -18.67
N MET A 300 1.68 14.06 -17.36
CA MET A 300 2.64 13.17 -16.71
C MET A 300 2.15 11.72 -16.73
N THR A 301 0.87 11.44 -16.45
CA THR A 301 0.28 10.09 -16.58
C THR A 301 0.46 9.53 -17.99
N TYR A 302 0.09 10.30 -19.02
CA TYR A 302 0.30 9.87 -20.41
C TYR A 302 1.76 9.69 -20.79
N THR A 303 2.66 10.48 -20.19
CA THR A 303 4.10 10.32 -20.37
C THR A 303 4.58 8.98 -19.82
N ASP A 304 4.15 8.59 -18.62
CA ASP A 304 4.59 7.33 -18.01
C ASP A 304 4.12 6.12 -18.82
N ILE A 305 2.88 6.16 -19.33
CA ILE A 305 2.34 5.13 -20.24
C ILE A 305 3.12 5.13 -21.56
N ALA A 306 3.42 6.31 -22.13
CA ALA A 306 4.21 6.41 -23.37
C ALA A 306 5.61 5.82 -23.20
N ASP A 307 6.27 6.12 -22.07
CA ASP A 307 7.59 5.57 -21.75
C ASP A 307 7.52 4.04 -21.58
N ALA A 308 6.43 3.49 -21.02
CA ALA A 308 6.22 2.05 -20.91
C ALA A 308 6.03 1.39 -22.29
N GLN A 309 5.19 1.97 -23.15
CA GLN A 309 4.97 1.51 -24.52
C GLN A 309 6.24 1.59 -25.38
N MET A 310 7.00 2.68 -25.27
CA MET A 310 8.28 2.85 -25.96
C MET A 310 9.29 1.77 -25.53
N ARG A 311 9.37 1.48 -24.22
CA ARG A 311 10.23 0.40 -23.68
C ARG A 311 9.77 -1.00 -24.10
N ALA A 312 8.49 -1.16 -24.42
CA ALA A 312 7.94 -2.40 -24.97
C ALA A 312 8.18 -2.54 -26.49
N GLY A 313 8.65 -1.49 -27.18
CA GLY A 313 8.83 -1.46 -28.63
C GLY A 313 7.57 -1.01 -29.40
N ASN A 314 6.51 -0.62 -28.71
CA ASN A 314 5.25 -0.17 -29.31
C ASN A 314 5.34 1.33 -29.68
N LEU A 315 6.15 1.64 -30.70
CA LEU A 315 6.53 3.02 -31.05
C LEU A 315 5.38 3.88 -31.58
N GLU A 316 4.43 3.28 -32.28
CA GLU A 316 3.25 3.99 -32.77
C GLU A 316 2.37 4.47 -31.60
N ASP A 317 2.15 3.60 -30.61
CA ASP A 317 1.36 3.92 -29.43
C ASP A 317 2.06 4.90 -28.52
N ALA A 318 3.37 4.73 -28.30
CA ALA A 318 4.20 5.72 -27.61
C ALA A 318 4.13 7.10 -28.30
N SER A 319 4.20 7.15 -29.63
CA SER A 319 4.10 8.39 -30.39
C SER A 319 2.76 9.10 -30.19
N LYS A 320 1.64 8.35 -30.25
CA LYS A 320 0.29 8.87 -30.00
C LYS A 320 0.18 9.41 -28.56
N LEU A 321 0.63 8.65 -27.56
CA LEU A 321 0.56 9.03 -26.15
C LEU A 321 1.41 10.27 -25.83
N TYR A 322 2.64 10.38 -26.35
CA TYR A 322 3.46 11.59 -26.20
C TYR A 322 2.82 12.82 -26.87
N GLN A 323 2.08 12.64 -27.97
CA GLN A 323 1.34 13.73 -28.58
C GLN A 323 0.18 14.19 -27.68
N VAL A 324 -0.55 13.25 -27.07
CA VAL A 324 -1.60 13.57 -26.07
C VAL A 324 -1.01 14.28 -24.86
N ALA A 325 0.13 13.81 -24.33
CA ALA A 325 0.85 14.47 -23.24
C ALA A 325 1.28 15.90 -23.61
N SER A 326 1.81 16.10 -24.82
CA SER A 326 2.17 17.44 -25.33
C SER A 326 0.96 18.38 -25.40
N ASP A 327 -0.19 17.87 -25.85
CA ASP A 327 -1.42 18.65 -25.94
C ASP A 327 -1.97 19.03 -24.55
N ALA A 328 -1.88 18.12 -23.57
CA ALA A 328 -2.21 18.38 -22.17
C ALA A 328 -1.29 19.45 -21.54
N PHE A 329 0.03 19.34 -21.68
CA PHE A 329 0.95 20.41 -21.27
C PHE A 329 0.66 21.75 -21.98
N GLY A 330 0.17 21.71 -23.22
CA GLY A 330 -0.28 22.90 -23.94
C GLY A 330 -1.59 23.51 -23.43
N ARG A 331 -2.47 22.72 -22.81
CA ARG A 331 -3.63 23.24 -22.08
C ARG A 331 -3.20 23.84 -20.74
N ALA A 332 -2.30 23.17 -20.00
CA ALA A 332 -1.70 23.70 -18.77
C ALA A 332 -1.03 25.06 -18.97
N GLU A 333 -0.20 25.18 -20.01
CA GLU A 333 0.47 26.44 -20.42
C GLU A 333 -0.53 27.59 -20.58
N LYS A 334 -1.69 27.32 -21.20
CA LYS A 334 -2.73 28.35 -21.43
C LYS A 334 -3.36 28.79 -20.12
N CYS A 335 -3.69 27.85 -19.23
CA CYS A 335 -4.25 28.15 -17.92
C CYS A 335 -3.30 29.04 -17.10
N PHE A 336 -2.04 28.65 -16.98
CA PHE A 336 -1.06 29.40 -16.20
C PHE A 336 -0.77 30.80 -16.78
N ARG A 337 -0.73 30.94 -18.11
CA ARG A 337 -0.44 32.22 -18.77
C ARG A 337 -1.49 33.32 -18.50
N GLU A 338 -2.71 32.95 -18.12
CA GLU A 338 -3.74 33.92 -17.76
C GLU A 338 -3.42 34.68 -16.45
N VAL A 339 -2.44 34.21 -15.67
CA VAL A 339 -2.07 34.75 -14.36
C VAL A 339 -0.57 35.10 -14.32
N LEU A 340 -0.25 36.37 -14.12
CA LEU A 340 1.14 36.86 -14.07
C LEU A 340 2.03 36.12 -13.04
N ALA A 341 1.46 35.76 -11.89
CA ALA A 341 2.18 35.03 -10.83
C ALA A 341 2.56 33.59 -11.21
N LEU A 342 1.91 33.00 -12.23
CA LEU A 342 2.12 31.62 -12.67
C LEU A 342 2.97 31.53 -13.94
N GLN A 343 3.62 32.64 -14.33
CA GLN A 343 4.41 32.71 -15.56
C GLN A 343 5.56 31.68 -15.61
N THR A 344 6.16 31.35 -14.45
CA THR A 344 7.17 30.29 -14.34
C THR A 344 6.59 28.91 -14.67
N ASN A 345 5.40 28.60 -14.17
CA ASN A 345 4.71 27.34 -14.44
C ASN A 345 4.27 27.26 -15.91
N ALA A 346 3.83 28.39 -16.48
CA ALA A 346 3.51 28.50 -17.91
C ALA A 346 4.74 28.25 -18.80
N GLU A 347 5.90 28.77 -18.40
CA GLU A 347 7.16 28.56 -19.12
C GLU A 347 7.62 27.10 -19.02
N GLN A 348 7.57 26.51 -17.83
CA GLN A 348 7.90 25.09 -17.64
C GLN A 348 6.97 24.19 -18.47
N SER A 349 5.65 24.41 -18.41
CA SER A 349 4.67 23.65 -19.20
C SER A 349 4.92 23.79 -20.71
N ARG A 350 5.38 24.95 -21.18
CA ARG A 350 5.78 25.14 -22.58
C ARG A 350 7.00 24.29 -22.94
N ILE A 351 8.02 24.27 -22.09
CA ILE A 351 9.23 23.46 -22.27
C ILE A 351 8.84 21.97 -22.36
N ASP A 352 8.01 21.50 -21.43
CA ASP A 352 7.57 20.09 -21.37
C ASP A 352 6.72 19.71 -22.56
N LYS A 353 5.79 20.57 -22.97
CA LYS A 353 5.03 20.42 -24.22
C LYS A 353 5.93 20.25 -25.43
N GLU A 354 6.93 21.12 -25.59
CA GLU A 354 7.86 21.07 -26.72
C GLU A 354 8.69 19.78 -26.69
N GLN A 355 9.20 19.41 -25.52
CA GLN A 355 9.94 18.16 -25.31
C GLN A 355 9.11 16.92 -25.67
N LYS A 356 7.88 16.81 -25.16
CA LYS A 356 7.00 15.65 -25.46
C LYS A 356 6.61 15.60 -26.92
N LYS A 357 6.44 16.76 -27.57
CA LYS A 357 6.23 16.83 -29.02
C LYS A 357 7.44 16.33 -29.80
N ALA A 358 8.65 16.66 -29.34
CA ALA A 358 9.87 16.14 -29.94
C ALA A 358 9.96 14.61 -29.81
N GLN A 359 9.62 14.05 -28.63
CA GLN A 359 9.58 12.60 -28.41
C GLN A 359 8.54 11.89 -29.29
N SER A 360 7.34 12.45 -29.41
CA SER A 360 6.31 11.91 -30.32
C SER A 360 6.79 11.83 -31.77
N LEU A 361 7.38 12.92 -32.27
CA LEU A 361 7.92 12.98 -33.64
C LEU A 361 9.09 12.01 -33.82
N TYR A 362 9.94 11.86 -32.81
CA TYR A 362 11.06 10.93 -32.82
C TYR A 362 10.58 9.48 -32.89
N CYS A 363 9.62 9.06 -32.04
CA CYS A 363 9.04 7.72 -32.10
C CYS A 363 8.37 7.43 -33.46
N SER A 364 7.67 8.42 -34.03
CA SER A 364 7.08 8.30 -35.37
C SER A 364 8.12 8.14 -36.47
N VAL A 365 9.27 8.80 -36.34
CA VAL A 365 10.40 8.62 -37.26
C VAL A 365 10.92 7.19 -37.17
N GLU A 366 11.23 6.70 -35.97
CA GLU A 366 11.78 5.35 -35.77
C GLU A 366 10.82 4.26 -36.29
N ALA A 367 9.50 4.40 -36.07
CA ALA A 367 8.50 3.52 -36.69
C ALA A 367 8.54 3.57 -38.24
N SER A 368 8.77 4.74 -38.83
CA SER A 368 8.86 4.92 -40.29
C SER A 368 10.13 4.33 -40.91
N VAL A 369 11.19 4.10 -40.11
CA VAL A 369 12.46 3.50 -40.58
C VAL A 369 12.26 2.08 -41.06
N GLN A 370 11.38 1.32 -40.41
CA GLN A 370 11.04 -0.03 -40.84
C GLN A 370 10.40 -0.01 -42.23
N THR A 371 9.42 0.86 -42.44
CA THR A 371 8.79 1.06 -43.76
C THR A 371 9.81 1.50 -44.81
N LEU A 372 10.72 2.42 -44.46
CA LEU A 372 11.80 2.85 -45.37
C LEU A 372 12.70 1.67 -45.78
N SER A 373 13.09 0.82 -44.82
CA SER A 373 13.96 -0.32 -45.03
C SER A 373 13.29 -1.39 -45.92
N GLU A 374 12.00 -1.66 -45.69
CA GLU A 374 11.19 -2.55 -46.53
C GLU A 374 11.08 -2.03 -47.98
N LEU A 375 10.81 -0.73 -48.16
CA LEU A 375 10.73 -0.13 -49.49
C LEU A 375 12.06 -0.14 -50.23
N ILE A 376 13.18 0.06 -49.53
CA ILE A 376 14.54 -0.08 -50.10
C ILE A 376 14.79 -1.55 -50.50
N THR A 377 14.38 -2.52 -49.69
CA THR A 377 14.49 -3.96 -49.98
C THR A 377 13.69 -4.35 -51.23
N LEU A 378 12.47 -3.83 -51.37
CA LEU A 378 11.60 -4.02 -52.53
C LEU A 378 12.03 -3.20 -53.75
N ASN A 379 13.15 -2.46 -53.64
CA ASN A 379 13.68 -1.56 -54.67
C ASN A 379 12.66 -0.48 -55.11
N ASN A 380 11.73 -0.10 -54.23
CA ASN A 380 10.71 0.91 -54.47
C ASN A 380 11.21 2.32 -54.11
N LYS A 381 12.11 2.83 -54.96
CA LYS A 381 12.75 4.13 -54.77
C LYS A 381 11.77 5.30 -54.62
N SER A 382 10.64 5.28 -55.33
CA SER A 382 9.71 6.40 -55.36
C SER A 382 9.05 6.60 -54.00
N GLU A 383 8.55 5.52 -53.40
CA GLU A 383 7.93 5.55 -52.08
C GLU A 383 8.98 5.72 -50.98
N ALA A 384 10.16 5.09 -51.11
CA ALA A 384 11.27 5.30 -50.17
C ALA A 384 11.66 6.79 -50.06
N ASN A 385 11.70 7.52 -51.18
CA ASN A 385 11.96 8.97 -51.18
C ASN A 385 10.83 9.80 -50.52
N LEU A 386 9.58 9.33 -50.58
CA LEU A 386 8.47 9.99 -49.89
C LEU A 386 8.58 9.80 -48.38
N VAL A 387 8.80 8.56 -47.94
CA VAL A 387 9.02 8.24 -46.52
C VAL A 387 10.22 8.99 -45.96
N LEU A 388 11.34 9.02 -46.69
CA LEU A 388 12.55 9.74 -46.28
C LEU A 388 12.31 11.25 -46.13
N LYS A 389 11.49 11.84 -47.01
CA LYS A 389 11.10 13.26 -46.91
C LYS A 389 10.29 13.54 -45.64
N ASP A 390 9.40 12.62 -45.27
CA ASP A 390 8.61 12.74 -44.04
C ASP A 390 9.48 12.52 -42.79
N ILE A 391 10.44 11.59 -42.83
CA ILE A 391 11.47 11.41 -41.79
C ILE A 391 12.23 12.72 -41.54
N PHE A 392 12.77 13.36 -42.59
CA PHE A 392 13.47 14.64 -42.44
C PHE A 392 12.59 15.73 -41.83
N LYS A 393 11.36 15.86 -42.34
CA LYS A 393 10.41 16.86 -41.87
C LYS A 393 10.14 16.70 -40.37
N ASN A 394 10.00 15.47 -39.89
CA ASN A 394 9.75 15.18 -38.49
C ASN A 394 11.01 15.39 -37.63
N LEU A 395 12.19 14.93 -38.08
CA LEU A 395 13.45 15.11 -37.35
C LEU A 395 13.87 16.59 -37.24
N GLU A 396 13.82 17.37 -38.32
CA GLU A 396 14.14 18.81 -38.28
C GLU A 396 13.19 19.59 -37.37
N ARG A 397 11.95 19.11 -37.23
CA ARG A 397 10.98 19.68 -36.31
C ARG A 397 11.27 19.24 -34.87
N ALA A 398 11.58 17.96 -34.66
CA ALA A 398 11.95 17.43 -33.35
C ALA A 398 13.20 18.11 -32.80
N GLU A 399 14.24 18.33 -33.62
CA GLU A 399 15.50 18.99 -33.21
C GLU A 399 15.26 20.38 -32.64
N LYS A 400 14.33 21.15 -33.23
CA LYS A 400 13.99 22.51 -32.77
C LYS A 400 13.23 22.51 -31.44
N LEU A 401 12.55 21.41 -31.13
CA LEU A 401 11.65 21.29 -29.99
C LEU A 401 12.31 20.57 -28.81
N ALA A 402 13.27 19.68 -29.05
CA ALA A 402 13.98 18.93 -28.03
C ALA A 402 14.75 19.85 -27.07
N LYS A 403 14.69 19.50 -25.78
CA LYS A 403 15.26 20.24 -24.64
C LYS A 403 16.27 19.41 -23.85
N THR A 404 16.16 18.08 -23.90
CA THR A 404 17.14 17.19 -23.26
C THR A 404 18.33 16.92 -24.19
N ARG A 405 19.50 16.72 -23.58
CA ARG A 405 20.75 16.48 -24.33
C ARG A 405 20.68 15.16 -25.08
N GLU A 406 20.14 14.15 -24.44
CA GLU A 406 20.04 12.75 -24.89
C GLU A 406 19.19 12.68 -26.17
N LEU A 407 17.98 13.24 -26.14
CA LEU A 407 17.07 13.27 -27.29
C LEU A 407 17.63 14.14 -28.43
N THR A 408 18.21 15.30 -28.10
CA THR A 408 18.82 16.19 -29.10
C THR A 408 20.00 15.52 -29.80
N SER A 409 20.81 14.74 -29.06
CA SER A 409 21.93 14.00 -29.61
C SER A 409 21.44 12.92 -30.58
N ALA A 410 20.47 12.11 -30.16
CA ALA A 410 19.86 11.07 -30.99
C ALA A 410 19.30 11.65 -32.31
N ILE A 411 18.50 12.71 -32.24
CA ILE A 411 17.92 13.37 -33.44
C ILE A 411 19.01 13.88 -34.40
N LYS A 412 20.11 14.44 -33.89
CA LYS A 412 21.21 14.94 -34.74
C LYS A 412 21.97 13.82 -35.44
N GLU A 413 22.11 12.68 -34.79
CA GLU A 413 22.72 11.50 -35.40
C GLU A 413 21.82 10.92 -36.50
N ASP A 414 20.50 10.92 -36.31
CA ASP A 414 19.53 10.52 -37.33
C ASP A 414 19.56 11.44 -38.54
N LEU A 415 19.56 12.75 -38.33
CA LEU A 415 19.65 13.72 -39.42
C LEU A 415 20.90 13.51 -40.27
N LYS A 416 22.06 13.23 -39.66
CA LYS A 416 23.30 12.90 -40.39
C LYS A 416 23.14 11.61 -41.20
N THR A 417 22.59 10.58 -40.57
CA THR A 417 22.36 9.26 -41.16
C THR A 417 21.47 9.34 -42.39
N TYR A 418 20.29 9.93 -42.25
CA TYR A 418 19.33 10.02 -43.33
C TYR A 418 19.78 10.98 -44.44
N THR A 419 20.63 11.97 -44.14
CA THR A 419 21.30 12.80 -45.16
C THR A 419 22.20 11.95 -46.05
N PHE A 420 22.97 11.06 -45.45
CA PHE A 420 23.81 10.14 -46.20
C PHE A 420 22.99 9.14 -47.03
N VAL A 421 21.90 8.60 -46.47
CA VAL A 421 20.96 7.71 -47.19
C VAL A 421 20.35 8.42 -48.40
N LYS A 422 19.91 9.66 -48.22
CA LYS A 422 19.37 10.50 -49.31
C LYS A 422 20.39 10.70 -50.43
N ASP A 423 21.63 11.03 -50.09
CA ASP A 423 22.70 11.20 -51.08
C ASP A 423 22.97 9.93 -51.87
N LEU A 424 22.88 8.75 -51.23
CA LEU A 424 23.02 7.46 -51.90
C LEU A 424 21.85 7.15 -52.84
N LEU A 425 20.62 7.45 -52.42
CA LEU A 425 19.43 7.31 -53.26
C LEU A 425 19.49 8.26 -54.47
N ASP A 426 19.94 9.49 -54.28
CA ASP A 426 20.03 10.50 -55.34
C ASP A 426 21.13 10.18 -56.37
N LYS A 427 22.23 9.55 -55.94
CA LYS A 427 23.33 9.10 -56.82
C LYS A 427 22.93 7.98 -57.79
N ARG A 428 21.95 7.15 -57.45
CA ARG A 428 21.49 6.01 -58.28
C ARG A 428 20.40 6.46 -59.26
N LYS A 429 20.79 6.84 -60.49
CA LYS A 429 19.92 7.57 -61.44
C LYS A 429 18.98 6.68 -62.26
N LYS A 430 19.22 5.37 -62.39
CA LYS A 430 18.37 4.48 -63.18
C LYS A 430 17.37 3.74 -62.29
N LYS A 431 16.15 3.48 -62.78
CA LYS A 431 15.12 2.66 -62.08
C LYS A 431 15.57 1.22 -61.81
N THR A 432 16.61 0.74 -62.50
CA THR A 432 17.17 -0.61 -62.39
C THR A 432 18.37 -0.69 -61.46
N ASP A 433 18.84 0.44 -60.91
CA ASP A 433 19.95 0.44 -59.97
C ASP A 433 19.44 -0.21 -58.67
N ASP A 434 19.99 -1.37 -58.32
CA ASP A 434 19.67 -2.08 -57.08
C ASP A 434 20.00 -1.19 -55.88
N ILE A 435 19.03 -0.76 -55.08
CA ILE A 435 19.27 0.11 -53.92
C ILE A 435 19.44 -0.65 -52.59
N SER A 436 19.37 -1.99 -52.61
CA SER A 436 19.37 -2.83 -51.39
C SER A 436 20.60 -2.59 -50.49
N ASN A 437 21.79 -2.40 -51.06
CA ASN A 437 23.02 -2.11 -50.29
C ASN A 437 23.00 -0.78 -49.49
N ILE A 438 21.93 0.03 -49.60
CA ILE A 438 21.74 1.20 -48.74
C ILE A 438 21.29 0.76 -47.33
N ILE A 439 20.66 -0.42 -47.21
CA ILE A 439 20.26 -1.01 -45.93
C ILE A 439 21.48 -1.18 -45.03
N ASP A 440 22.59 -1.71 -45.54
CA ASP A 440 23.85 -1.85 -44.80
C ASP A 440 24.33 -0.53 -44.17
N GLN A 441 24.01 0.61 -44.78
CA GLN A 441 24.38 1.93 -44.28
C GLN A 441 23.41 2.45 -43.21
N ILE A 442 22.13 2.11 -43.33
CA ILE A 442 21.11 2.37 -42.29
C ILE A 442 21.43 1.53 -41.05
N GLU A 443 21.74 0.24 -41.24
CA GLU A 443 22.15 -0.68 -40.17
C GLU A 443 23.46 -0.24 -39.51
N PHE A 444 24.49 0.13 -40.28
CA PHE A 444 25.75 0.62 -39.71
C PHE A 444 25.56 1.88 -38.84
N ALA A 445 24.71 2.81 -39.26
CA ALA A 445 24.42 4.01 -38.49
C ALA A 445 23.55 3.71 -37.25
N LYS A 446 22.64 2.74 -37.36
CA LYS A 446 21.88 2.19 -36.24
C LYS A 446 22.82 1.58 -35.19
N ASP A 447 23.79 0.79 -35.61
CA ASP A 447 24.79 0.16 -34.73
C ASP A 447 25.69 1.18 -34.01
N LEU A 448 26.08 2.26 -34.70
CA LEU A 448 26.88 3.33 -34.07
C LEU A 448 26.10 4.03 -32.95
N ARG A 449 24.83 4.37 -33.21
CA ARG A 449 23.91 4.97 -32.21
C ARG A 449 23.69 4.02 -31.03
N LYS A 450 23.37 2.76 -31.33
CA LYS A 450 23.22 1.68 -30.34
C LYS A 450 24.43 1.63 -29.40
N THR A 451 25.64 1.66 -29.95
CA THR A 451 26.89 1.61 -29.16
C THR A 451 27.02 2.81 -28.21
N GLY A 452 26.70 4.02 -28.67
CA GLY A 452 26.74 5.23 -27.83
C GLY A 452 25.73 5.17 -26.68
N LEU A 453 24.49 4.80 -26.98
CA LEU A 453 23.43 4.69 -25.97
C LEU A 453 23.69 3.57 -24.95
N ILE A 454 24.29 2.45 -25.37
CA ILE A 454 24.73 1.41 -24.44
C ILE A 454 25.76 1.95 -23.44
N GLN A 455 26.70 2.80 -23.89
CA GLN A 455 27.68 3.43 -23.00
C GLN A 455 27.04 4.41 -22.03
N ASP A 456 26.10 5.23 -22.50
CA ASP A 456 25.39 6.19 -21.65
C ASP A 456 24.58 5.47 -20.56
N VAL A 457 23.76 4.48 -20.95
CA VAL A 457 23.00 3.67 -19.98
C VAL A 457 23.94 2.92 -19.03
N GLY A 458 25.04 2.36 -19.54
CA GLY A 458 26.03 1.67 -18.73
C GLY A 458 26.62 2.57 -17.65
N LYS A 459 26.97 3.81 -18.00
CA LYS A 459 27.50 4.80 -17.06
C LYS A 459 26.49 5.13 -15.96
N ASP A 460 25.23 5.38 -16.32
CA ASP A 460 24.18 5.73 -15.35
C ASP A 460 23.89 4.56 -14.39
N LEU A 461 23.96 3.32 -14.89
CA LEU A 461 23.82 2.12 -14.06
C LEU A 461 25.01 1.90 -13.13
N ASP A 462 26.23 2.17 -13.59
CA ASP A 462 27.43 2.05 -12.76
C ASP A 462 27.41 3.11 -11.63
N GLU A 463 27.00 4.35 -11.92
CA GLU A 463 26.78 5.41 -10.91
C GLU A 463 25.70 5.01 -9.89
N ALA A 464 24.59 4.44 -10.35
CA ALA A 464 23.54 3.94 -9.48
C ALA A 464 24.01 2.77 -8.59
N GLU A 465 24.83 1.84 -9.10
CA GLU A 465 25.42 0.77 -8.30
C GLU A 465 26.34 1.30 -7.19
N GLU A 466 27.14 2.34 -7.48
CA GLU A 466 28.02 2.98 -6.50
C GLU A 466 27.23 3.70 -5.37
N LEU A 467 26.11 4.34 -5.73
CA LEU A 467 25.29 5.11 -4.79
C LEU A 467 24.27 4.26 -4.03
N MET A 468 23.88 3.09 -4.53
CA MET A 468 22.76 2.30 -4.00
C MET A 468 22.82 2.02 -2.49
N VAL A 469 24.02 1.83 -1.93
CA VAL A 469 24.16 1.52 -0.49
C VAL A 469 24.26 2.79 0.37
N SER A 470 24.91 3.84 -0.15
CA SER A 470 25.22 5.07 0.60
C SER A 470 24.11 6.13 0.48
N ASN A 471 23.51 6.26 -0.70
CA ASN A 471 22.44 7.19 -1.01
C ASN A 471 21.46 6.60 -2.04
N PRO A 472 20.52 5.73 -1.61
CA PRO A 472 19.55 5.10 -2.50
C PRO A 472 18.66 6.08 -3.27
N ALA A 473 18.43 7.29 -2.74
CA ALA A 473 17.63 8.32 -3.40
C ALA A 473 18.35 8.88 -4.63
N GLU A 474 19.64 9.23 -4.51
CA GLU A 474 20.44 9.65 -5.67
C GLU A 474 20.65 8.51 -6.67
N ALA A 475 20.78 7.26 -6.18
CA ALA A 475 20.82 6.08 -7.06
C ALA A 475 19.54 5.92 -7.90
N LEU A 476 18.37 6.25 -7.33
CA LEU A 476 17.09 6.21 -8.06
C LEU A 476 17.07 7.27 -9.17
N ASP A 477 17.61 8.47 -8.93
CA ASP A 477 17.69 9.52 -9.93
C ASP A 477 18.65 9.15 -11.08
N ALA A 478 19.80 8.56 -10.77
CA ALA A 478 20.71 8.02 -11.80
C ALA A 478 20.02 6.93 -12.65
N ILE A 479 19.23 6.04 -12.04
CA ILE A 479 18.45 5.03 -12.77
C ILE A 479 17.38 5.67 -13.66
N ARG A 480 16.74 6.77 -13.22
CA ARG A 480 15.77 7.50 -14.05
C ARG A 480 16.44 8.10 -15.28
N GLU A 481 17.65 8.64 -15.16
CA GLU A 481 18.44 9.09 -16.31
C GLU A 481 18.77 7.93 -17.26
N GLY A 482 19.26 6.80 -16.71
CA GLY A 482 19.53 5.59 -17.49
C GLY A 482 18.30 5.01 -18.19
N LEU A 483 17.10 5.11 -17.57
CA LEU A 483 15.84 4.68 -18.18
C LEU A 483 15.44 5.55 -19.39
N ASN A 484 15.74 6.85 -19.37
CA ASN A 484 15.50 7.72 -20.52
C ASN A 484 16.34 7.31 -21.72
N SER A 485 17.64 7.09 -21.50
CA SER A 485 18.59 6.63 -22.52
C SER A 485 18.24 5.22 -23.02
N LEU A 486 17.85 4.32 -22.11
CA LEU A 486 17.40 2.97 -22.44
C LEU A 486 16.11 2.99 -23.28
N GLY A 487 15.18 3.90 -22.99
CA GLY A 487 13.96 4.05 -23.77
C GLY A 487 14.25 4.41 -25.23
N ILE A 488 15.19 5.32 -25.47
CA ILE A 488 15.67 5.65 -26.83
C ILE A 488 16.34 4.42 -27.46
N LEU A 489 17.20 3.72 -26.73
CA LEU A 489 17.88 2.51 -27.22
C LEU A 489 16.89 1.41 -27.64
N LEU A 490 15.87 1.14 -26.82
CA LEU A 490 14.84 0.15 -27.10
C LEU A 490 13.96 0.54 -28.30
N SER A 491 13.80 1.85 -28.55
CA SER A 491 13.12 2.31 -29.76
C SER A 491 13.90 2.04 -31.04
N ILE A 492 15.22 1.94 -30.93
CA ILE A 492 16.10 1.63 -32.05
C ILE A 492 16.15 0.12 -32.26
N GLU A 493 16.45 -0.65 -31.21
CA GLU A 493 16.71 -2.09 -31.29
C GLU A 493 16.22 -2.84 -30.04
N ALA A 494 14.99 -3.35 -30.10
CA ALA A 494 14.38 -4.06 -28.97
C ALA A 494 14.73 -5.56 -28.93
N GLU A 495 15.05 -6.18 -30.07
CA GLU A 495 15.23 -7.64 -30.19
C GLU A 495 16.68 -8.09 -29.95
N ASP A 496 17.63 -7.15 -29.90
CA ASP A 496 19.03 -7.47 -29.67
C ASP A 496 19.33 -7.98 -28.27
N GLN A 497 20.19 -8.99 -28.18
CA GLN A 497 20.52 -9.66 -26.92
C GLN A 497 21.27 -8.76 -25.94
N GLU A 498 22.17 -7.89 -26.41
CA GLU A 498 22.92 -6.96 -25.57
C GLU A 498 21.98 -5.90 -24.98
N VAL A 499 21.07 -5.36 -25.81
CA VAL A 499 20.04 -4.41 -25.35
C VAL A 499 19.07 -5.09 -24.37
N GLY A 500 18.65 -6.33 -24.66
CA GLY A 500 17.82 -7.12 -23.75
C GLY A 500 18.49 -7.37 -22.40
N ASN A 501 19.80 -7.67 -22.38
CA ASN A 501 20.57 -7.78 -21.15
C ASN A 501 20.65 -6.44 -20.42
N LEU A 502 20.89 -5.34 -21.14
CA LEU A 502 20.96 -4.01 -20.53
C LEU A 502 19.63 -3.61 -19.89
N ARG A 503 18.50 -3.84 -20.58
CA ARG A 503 17.15 -3.67 -20.04
C ARG A 503 16.96 -4.47 -18.75
N ASN A 504 17.30 -5.76 -18.76
CA ASN A 504 17.18 -6.60 -17.57
C ASN A 504 18.09 -6.12 -16.44
N ARG A 505 19.31 -5.61 -16.72
CA ARG A 505 20.20 -5.02 -15.72
C ARG A 505 19.61 -3.76 -15.11
N THR A 506 19.06 -2.86 -15.92
CA THR A 506 18.37 -1.65 -15.43
C THR A 506 17.19 -2.01 -14.53
N LEU A 507 16.35 -2.96 -14.93
CA LEU A 507 15.18 -3.38 -14.13
C LEU A 507 15.59 -4.13 -12.85
N ALA A 508 16.66 -4.92 -12.89
CA ALA A 508 17.23 -5.56 -11.71
C ALA A 508 17.71 -4.52 -10.69
N LEU A 509 18.50 -3.53 -11.16
CA LEU A 509 19.06 -2.49 -10.30
C LEU A 509 17.98 -1.56 -9.74
N LEU A 510 17.01 -1.17 -10.57
CA LEU A 510 15.84 -0.39 -10.14
C LEU A 510 15.13 -1.07 -8.97
N ASN A 511 14.81 -2.36 -9.08
CA ASN A 511 14.13 -3.08 -8.01
C ASN A 511 15.03 -3.33 -6.79
N ASN A 512 16.35 -3.45 -6.98
CA ASN A 512 17.29 -3.55 -5.87
C ASN A 512 17.40 -2.25 -5.06
N VAL A 513 17.45 -1.10 -5.74
CA VAL A 513 17.41 0.22 -5.08
C VAL A 513 16.11 0.40 -4.29
N LYS A 514 14.96 -0.04 -4.83
CA LYS A 514 13.68 -0.01 -4.08
C LYS A 514 13.72 -0.87 -2.83
N TYR A 515 14.26 -2.08 -2.94
CA TYR A 515 14.49 -2.95 -1.79
C TYR A 515 15.33 -2.22 -0.74
N MET A 516 16.42 -1.55 -1.13
CA MET A 516 17.27 -0.79 -0.22
C MET A 516 16.54 0.38 0.46
N ILE A 517 15.69 1.11 -0.26
CA ILE A 517 14.85 2.18 0.30
C ILE A 517 13.89 1.62 1.35
N GLN A 518 13.18 0.53 1.02
CA GLN A 518 12.26 -0.10 1.97
C GLN A 518 12.98 -0.67 3.19
N PHE A 519 14.16 -1.28 2.99
CA PHE A 519 15.00 -1.75 4.08
C PHE A 519 15.44 -0.61 5.03
N GLN A 520 15.79 0.57 4.48
CA GLN A 520 16.10 1.73 5.30
C GLN A 520 14.88 2.23 6.08
N LEU A 521 13.72 2.32 5.42
CA LEU A 521 12.48 2.74 6.08
C LEU A 521 12.07 1.77 7.19
N SER A 522 12.02 0.48 6.91
CA SER A 522 11.65 -0.55 7.88
C SER A 522 12.65 -0.71 9.01
N SER A 523 13.86 -0.18 8.89
CA SER A 523 14.82 -0.09 10.00
C SER A 523 14.51 1.05 10.97
N GLN A 524 13.82 2.09 10.48
CA GLN A 524 13.32 3.20 11.29
C GLN A 524 11.96 2.88 11.92
N LEU A 525 11.16 2.06 11.24
CA LEU A 525 9.91 1.51 11.76
C LEU A 525 10.22 0.32 12.68
N THR A 526 9.72 0.32 13.91
CA THR A 526 10.03 -0.75 14.88
C THR A 526 8.98 -1.87 14.93
N HIS A 527 7.71 -1.55 14.67
CA HIS A 527 6.56 -2.47 14.74
C HIS A 527 5.30 -1.82 14.12
N GLY A 528 4.22 -2.61 13.98
CA GLY A 528 2.91 -2.13 13.52
C GLY A 528 2.66 -2.32 12.02
N VAL A 529 1.51 -1.84 11.53
CA VAL A 529 1.06 -2.11 10.16
C VAL A 529 2.00 -1.53 9.11
N LYS A 530 2.53 -0.32 9.31
CA LYS A 530 3.52 0.29 8.41
C LYS A 530 4.80 -0.54 8.30
N PHE A 531 5.25 -1.12 9.42
CA PHE A 531 6.41 -2.00 9.43
C PHE A 531 6.14 -3.28 8.63
N ILE A 532 4.99 -3.92 8.86
CA ILE A 532 4.56 -5.12 8.12
C ILE A 532 4.49 -4.84 6.61
N MET A 533 3.87 -3.72 6.21
CA MET A 533 3.76 -3.30 4.81
C MET A 533 5.13 -3.05 4.17
N SER A 534 6.02 -2.35 4.85
CA SER A 534 7.38 -2.08 4.33
C SER A 534 8.17 -3.39 4.13
N ARG A 535 8.04 -4.35 5.04
CA ARG A 535 8.67 -5.68 4.93
C ARG A 535 8.07 -6.55 3.80
N ILE A 536 6.76 -6.45 3.56
CA ILE A 536 6.11 -7.04 2.39
C ILE A 536 6.70 -6.46 1.11
N LEU A 537 6.87 -5.14 1.02
CA LEU A 537 7.43 -4.48 -0.15
C LEU A 537 8.91 -4.80 -0.37
N GLU A 538 9.71 -4.93 0.70
CA GLU A 538 11.07 -5.46 0.62
C GLU A 538 11.10 -6.82 -0.09
N ASN A 539 10.22 -7.74 0.32
CA ASN A 539 10.12 -9.06 -0.31
C ASN A 539 9.79 -8.97 -1.80
N LEU A 540 8.75 -8.20 -2.15
CA LEU A 540 8.30 -8.06 -3.54
C LEU A 540 9.39 -7.44 -4.43
N HIS A 541 10.04 -6.37 -3.99
CA HIS A 541 11.12 -5.74 -4.75
C HIS A 541 12.35 -6.63 -4.87
N ALA A 542 12.73 -7.34 -3.80
CA ALA A 542 13.83 -8.29 -3.84
C ALA A 542 13.53 -9.47 -4.79
N ALA A 543 12.30 -9.99 -4.78
CA ALA A 543 11.86 -11.05 -5.68
C ALA A 543 11.87 -10.60 -7.15
N GLU A 544 11.38 -9.39 -7.43
CA GLU A 544 11.39 -8.83 -8.78
C GLU A 544 12.82 -8.60 -9.27
N ALA A 545 13.69 -8.00 -8.45
CA ALA A 545 15.12 -7.84 -8.77
C ALA A 545 15.80 -9.20 -9.02
N ALA A 546 15.56 -10.19 -8.16
CA ALA A 546 16.10 -11.53 -8.29
C ALA A 546 15.67 -12.21 -9.61
N SER A 547 14.43 -11.99 -10.05
CA SER A 547 13.93 -12.54 -11.32
C SER A 547 14.76 -12.05 -12.51
N TYR A 548 15.11 -10.75 -12.54
CA TYR A 548 15.93 -10.16 -13.59
C TYR A 548 17.41 -10.58 -13.48
N TYR A 549 18.00 -10.58 -12.28
CA TYR A 549 19.38 -11.08 -12.09
C TYR A 549 19.53 -12.55 -12.51
N LYS A 550 18.49 -13.37 -12.33
CA LYS A 550 18.49 -14.76 -12.80
C LYS A 550 18.55 -14.85 -14.32
N VAL A 551 17.82 -13.98 -15.04
CA VAL A 551 17.87 -13.88 -16.51
C VAL A 551 19.26 -13.46 -16.99
N LEU A 552 19.92 -12.54 -16.27
CA LEU A 552 21.29 -12.09 -16.55
C LEU A 552 22.37 -13.14 -16.24
N GLY A 553 22.00 -14.28 -15.64
CA GLY A 553 22.96 -15.30 -15.20
C GLY A 553 23.64 -15.01 -13.86
N GLU A 554 23.28 -13.92 -13.18
CA GLU A 554 23.76 -13.52 -11.85
C GLU A 554 23.05 -14.30 -10.73
N LYS A 555 23.13 -15.64 -10.80
CA LYS A 555 22.40 -16.55 -9.90
C LYS A 555 22.71 -16.34 -8.42
N ALA A 556 23.93 -15.90 -8.09
CA ALA A 556 24.34 -15.64 -6.70
C ALA A 556 23.57 -14.44 -6.12
N LYS A 557 23.57 -13.29 -6.81
CA LYS A 557 22.80 -12.10 -6.39
C LYS A 557 21.30 -12.38 -6.36
N ALA A 558 20.79 -13.12 -7.34
CA ALA A 558 19.38 -13.51 -7.37
C ALA A 558 18.99 -14.38 -6.17
N ALA A 559 19.81 -15.38 -5.81
CA ALA A 559 19.58 -16.21 -4.64
C ALA A 559 19.67 -15.40 -3.35
N GLU A 560 20.66 -14.50 -3.24
CA GLU A 560 20.82 -13.62 -2.08
C GLU A 560 19.59 -12.74 -1.86
N LEU A 561 19.11 -12.04 -2.89
CA LEU A 561 17.92 -11.19 -2.79
C LEU A 561 16.66 -12.00 -2.49
N THR A 562 16.49 -13.19 -3.08
CA THR A 562 15.37 -14.08 -2.75
C THR A 562 15.37 -14.43 -1.26
N ASP A 563 16.52 -14.75 -0.70
CA ASP A 563 16.66 -15.10 0.71
C ASP A 563 16.48 -13.89 1.63
N LEU A 564 16.98 -12.70 1.25
CA LEU A 564 16.73 -11.45 1.98
C LEU A 564 15.23 -11.09 2.01
N GLY A 565 14.53 -11.27 0.89
CA GLY A 565 13.08 -11.06 0.83
C GLY A 565 12.32 -12.00 1.78
N LYS A 566 12.74 -13.27 1.88
CA LYS A 566 12.15 -14.23 2.83
C LYS A 566 12.38 -13.84 4.28
N LEU A 567 13.57 -13.33 4.62
CA LEU A 567 13.84 -12.79 5.95
C LEU A 567 12.91 -11.61 6.29
N ALA A 568 12.69 -10.70 5.33
CA ALA A 568 11.77 -9.58 5.52
C ALA A 568 10.35 -10.07 5.79
N LEU A 569 9.84 -11.01 4.98
CA LEU A 569 8.49 -11.54 5.12
C LEU A 569 8.30 -12.35 6.42
N ALA A 570 9.28 -13.17 6.81
CA ALA A 570 9.29 -13.86 8.10
C ALA A 570 9.21 -12.86 9.29
N THR A 571 9.91 -11.74 9.17
CA THR A 571 9.89 -10.67 10.19
C THR A 571 8.52 -9.96 10.24
N ALA A 572 7.85 -9.79 9.10
CA ALA A 572 6.49 -9.26 9.04
C ALA A 572 5.50 -10.16 9.77
N PHE A 573 5.53 -11.47 9.51
CA PHE A 573 4.71 -12.46 10.22
C PHE A 573 4.99 -12.47 11.72
N ALA A 574 6.26 -12.39 12.13
CA ALA A 574 6.63 -12.32 13.54
C ALA A 574 6.11 -11.04 14.21
N SER A 575 6.11 -9.90 13.48
CA SER A 575 5.56 -8.63 13.99
C SER A 575 4.05 -8.71 14.21
N GLU A 576 3.31 -9.26 13.25
CA GLU A 576 1.87 -9.54 13.39
C GLU A 576 1.60 -10.45 14.60
N ALA A 577 2.37 -11.53 14.73
CA ALA A 577 2.23 -12.47 15.84
C ALA A 577 2.46 -11.82 17.21
N GLN A 578 3.42 -10.90 17.31
CA GLN A 578 3.67 -10.13 18.54
C GLN A 578 2.51 -9.21 18.89
N VAL A 579 1.83 -8.60 17.91
CA VAL A 579 0.63 -7.81 18.17
C VAL A 579 -0.45 -8.72 18.75
N TYR A 580 -0.79 -9.82 18.08
CA TYR A 580 -1.82 -10.74 18.58
C TYR A 580 -1.47 -11.39 19.91
N SER A 581 -0.19 -11.64 20.18
CA SER A 581 0.28 -12.11 21.47
C SER A 581 -0.14 -11.16 22.58
N ARG A 582 0.11 -9.85 22.42
CA ARG A 582 -0.28 -8.84 23.43
C ARG A 582 -1.79 -8.75 23.57
N GLN A 583 -2.52 -8.77 22.46
CA GLN A 583 -3.98 -8.78 22.49
C GLN A 583 -4.51 -10.01 23.24
N SER A 584 -3.94 -11.19 23.00
CA SER A 584 -4.38 -12.43 23.64
C SER A 584 -4.26 -12.39 25.17
N GLU A 585 -3.21 -11.76 25.70
CA GLU A 585 -3.02 -11.57 27.14
C GLU A 585 -4.08 -10.63 27.73
N GLN A 586 -4.37 -9.51 27.04
CA GLN A 586 -5.43 -8.59 27.45
C GLN A 586 -6.81 -9.23 27.41
N TRP A 587 -7.14 -9.95 26.34
CA TRP A 587 -8.41 -10.66 26.22
C TRP A 587 -8.56 -11.77 27.26
N SER A 588 -7.47 -12.46 27.59
CA SER A 588 -7.47 -13.45 28.67
C SER A 588 -7.75 -12.79 30.03
N PHE A 589 -7.17 -11.60 30.29
CA PHE A 589 -7.49 -10.82 31.48
C PHE A 589 -8.94 -10.35 31.52
N ARG A 590 -9.49 -9.89 30.39
CA ARG A 590 -10.91 -9.52 30.28
C ARG A 590 -11.82 -10.73 30.55
N ALA A 591 -11.47 -11.90 30.03
CA ALA A 591 -12.23 -13.13 30.27
C ALA A 591 -12.28 -13.51 31.75
N GLN A 592 -11.18 -13.29 32.48
CA GLN A 592 -11.14 -13.45 33.93
C GLN A 592 -12.11 -12.49 34.65
N ILE A 593 -12.12 -11.21 34.27
CA ILE A 593 -13.01 -10.20 34.84
C ILE A 593 -14.47 -10.54 34.54
N GLU A 594 -14.81 -10.87 33.30
CA GLU A 594 -16.19 -11.16 32.92
C GLU A 594 -16.72 -12.44 33.56
N ARG A 595 -15.87 -13.44 33.78
CA ARG A 595 -16.23 -14.59 34.62
C ARG A 595 -16.66 -14.15 36.02
N MET A 596 -15.93 -13.25 36.66
CA MET A 596 -16.29 -12.74 37.99
C MET A 596 -17.58 -11.92 37.96
N ASN A 597 -17.78 -11.10 36.92
CA ASN A 597 -19.00 -10.32 36.74
C ASN A 597 -20.22 -11.23 36.54
N ALA A 598 -20.11 -12.27 35.72
CA ALA A 598 -21.18 -13.24 35.49
C ALA A 598 -21.60 -13.94 36.79
N PHE A 599 -20.64 -14.34 37.64
CA PHE A 599 -20.98 -14.94 38.93
C PHE A 599 -21.56 -13.96 39.93
N ARG A 600 -21.12 -12.68 39.94
CA ARG A 600 -21.76 -11.65 40.77
C ARG A 600 -23.20 -11.38 40.34
N LYS A 601 -23.48 -11.29 39.04
CA LYS A 601 -24.85 -11.13 38.51
C LYS A 601 -25.74 -12.31 38.88
N LEU A 602 -25.20 -13.53 38.89
CA LEU A 602 -25.93 -14.72 39.35
C LEU A 602 -26.30 -14.68 40.83
N GLU A 603 -25.49 -14.03 41.67
CA GLU A 603 -25.71 -13.91 43.10
C GLU A 603 -26.62 -12.72 43.46
N ASP A 604 -26.82 -11.76 42.55
CA ASP A 604 -27.69 -10.59 42.73
C ASP A 604 -29.13 -10.87 42.24
N GLU A 605 -30.06 -10.99 43.20
CA GLU A 605 -31.48 -11.27 42.94
C GLU A 605 -32.18 -10.21 42.07
N LEU A 606 -31.67 -8.97 42.01
CA LEU A 606 -32.22 -7.89 41.16
C LEU A 606 -31.70 -7.96 39.73
N ALA A 607 -30.47 -8.44 39.52
CA ALA A 607 -29.87 -8.60 38.20
C ALA A 607 -30.49 -9.78 37.42
N GLN A 608 -31.03 -10.78 38.13
CA GLN A 608 -31.78 -11.90 37.51
C GLN A 608 -33.12 -11.49 36.87
N LEU A 609 -33.55 -10.23 37.03
CA LEU A 609 -34.75 -9.67 36.38
C LEU A 609 -34.46 -9.04 35.01
N GLU A 610 -33.19 -8.86 34.63
CA GLU A 610 -32.79 -8.43 33.28
C GLU A 610 -32.88 -9.64 32.30
N GLU A 611 -33.46 -9.45 31.11
CA GLU A 611 -33.68 -10.54 30.12
C GLU A 611 -32.39 -11.01 29.41
N GLU A 612 -31.23 -10.39 29.68
CA GLU A 612 -29.94 -10.75 29.07
C GLU A 612 -29.21 -11.83 29.90
N ASP A 613 -28.80 -12.94 29.25
CA ASP A 613 -28.06 -14.02 29.91
C ASP A 613 -26.58 -13.62 30.09
N PRO A 614 -26.11 -13.35 31.32
CA PRO A 614 -24.76 -12.83 31.58
C PRO A 614 -23.62 -13.82 31.22
N ILE A 615 -23.95 -15.04 30.82
CA ILE A 615 -22.99 -16.02 30.31
C ILE A 615 -22.55 -15.69 28.89
N GLU A 616 -23.46 -15.20 28.04
CA GLU A 616 -23.19 -15.03 26.61
C GLU A 616 -22.04 -14.05 26.42
N ASP A 617 -22.09 -12.91 27.12
CA ASP A 617 -21.00 -11.92 27.17
C ASP A 617 -19.68 -12.56 27.62
N ALA A 618 -19.70 -13.33 28.71
CA ALA A 618 -18.49 -13.95 29.24
C ALA A 618 -17.91 -14.97 28.24
N LEU A 619 -18.75 -15.77 27.58
CA LEU A 619 -18.32 -16.73 26.56
C LEU A 619 -17.76 -16.03 25.32
N GLU A 620 -18.36 -14.93 24.88
CA GLU A 620 -17.86 -14.14 23.76
C GLU A 620 -16.45 -13.61 24.05
N ILE A 621 -16.19 -13.13 25.26
CA ILE A 621 -14.84 -12.68 25.65
C ILE A 621 -13.83 -13.85 25.69
N HIS A 622 -14.24 -15.04 26.14
CA HIS A 622 -13.38 -16.23 26.07
C HIS A 622 -13.07 -16.61 24.62
N ASP A 623 -14.08 -16.60 23.74
CA ASP A 623 -13.93 -16.94 22.33
C ASP A 623 -13.05 -15.91 21.60
N GLY A 624 -13.15 -14.63 21.97
CA GLY A 624 -12.22 -13.59 21.53
C GLY A 624 -10.77 -13.86 21.95
N ALA A 625 -10.52 -14.24 23.21
CA ALA A 625 -9.19 -14.62 23.69
C ALA A 625 -8.62 -15.82 22.91
N ILE A 626 -9.43 -16.86 22.72
CA ILE A 626 -9.08 -18.06 21.94
C ILE A 626 -8.71 -17.68 20.51
N SER A 627 -9.53 -16.86 19.85
CA SER A 627 -9.28 -16.40 18.49
C SER A 627 -7.94 -15.65 18.37
N ARG A 628 -7.59 -14.77 19.33
CA ARG A 628 -6.30 -14.05 19.32
C ARG A 628 -5.11 -15.00 19.49
N ILE A 629 -5.22 -16.00 20.36
CA ILE A 629 -4.14 -16.99 20.53
C ILE A 629 -3.98 -17.82 19.24
N LYS A 630 -5.08 -18.24 18.59
CA LYS A 630 -5.02 -18.95 17.30
C LYS A 630 -4.29 -18.12 16.24
N GLN A 631 -4.59 -16.82 16.14
CA GLN A 631 -3.88 -15.91 15.24
C GLN A 631 -2.39 -15.80 15.58
N THR A 632 -2.03 -15.67 16.86
CA THR A 632 -0.62 -15.68 17.31
C THR A 632 0.12 -16.94 16.88
N VAL A 633 -0.50 -18.12 17.08
CA VAL A 633 0.08 -19.41 16.67
C VAL A 633 0.30 -19.46 15.17
N ALA A 634 -0.73 -19.18 14.37
CA ALA A 634 -0.68 -19.24 12.91
C ALA A 634 0.36 -18.27 12.32
N SER A 635 0.44 -17.04 12.83
CA SER A 635 1.43 -16.05 12.39
C SER A 635 2.86 -16.44 12.77
N PHE A 636 3.11 -16.97 13.98
CA PHE A 636 4.45 -17.47 14.34
C PHE A 636 4.85 -18.72 13.56
N GLU A 637 3.92 -19.62 13.27
CA GLU A 637 4.17 -20.79 12.41
C GLU A 637 4.55 -20.34 10.99
N SER A 638 3.84 -19.36 10.44
CA SER A 638 4.17 -18.76 9.12
C SER A 638 5.54 -18.08 9.13
N ALA A 639 5.87 -17.35 10.20
CA ALA A 639 7.20 -16.76 10.38
C ALA A 639 8.31 -17.83 10.39
N ALA A 640 8.11 -18.92 11.14
CA ALA A 640 9.07 -20.01 11.23
C ALA A 640 9.26 -20.73 9.89
N ASN A 641 8.17 -21.01 9.18
CA ASN A 641 8.18 -21.67 7.88
C ASN A 641 8.88 -20.81 6.82
N GLU A 642 8.56 -19.51 6.77
CA GLU A 642 9.17 -18.59 5.82
C GLU A 642 10.67 -18.43 6.08
N LEU A 643 11.06 -18.31 7.35
CA LEU A 643 12.45 -18.21 7.79
C LEU A 643 13.25 -19.48 7.48
N ASP A 644 12.67 -20.67 7.70
CA ASP A 644 13.34 -21.93 7.40
C ASP A 644 13.49 -22.16 5.89
N SER A 645 12.65 -21.51 5.07
CA SER A 645 12.72 -21.60 3.61
C SER A 645 13.93 -20.90 2.98
N VAL A 646 14.68 -20.09 3.74
CA VAL A 646 15.93 -19.41 3.33
C VAL A 646 16.99 -20.47 2.97
N LYS A 647 17.66 -20.36 1.82
CA LYS A 647 18.58 -21.44 1.35
C LYS A 647 20.06 -21.11 1.51
N GLY A 648 20.45 -19.83 1.44
CA GLY A 648 21.83 -19.38 1.43
C GLY A 648 22.53 -19.57 2.77
N GLU A 649 23.53 -20.45 2.81
CA GLU A 649 24.27 -20.80 4.04
C GLU A 649 24.87 -19.58 4.75
N MET A 650 25.50 -18.66 4.00
CA MET A 650 26.08 -17.44 4.56
C MET A 650 25.01 -16.51 5.18
N ILE A 651 23.84 -16.41 4.55
CA ILE A 651 22.72 -15.62 5.07
C ILE A 651 22.16 -16.29 6.33
N ARG A 652 21.99 -17.61 6.31
CA ARG A 652 21.51 -18.39 7.46
C ARG A 652 22.43 -18.23 8.66
N ILE A 653 23.74 -18.35 8.46
CA ILE A 653 24.75 -18.14 9.52
C ILE A 653 24.74 -16.69 10.01
N ARG A 654 24.80 -15.69 9.11
CA ARG A 654 24.87 -14.27 9.48
C ARG A 654 23.66 -13.81 10.29
N ASN A 655 22.49 -14.39 10.01
CA ASN A 655 21.23 -14.06 10.67
C ASN A 655 20.84 -15.08 11.74
N ASN A 656 21.66 -16.07 12.09
CA ASN A 656 21.35 -17.12 13.07
C ASN A 656 20.00 -17.82 12.82
N VAL A 657 19.67 -18.10 11.55
CA VAL A 657 18.37 -18.62 11.12
C VAL A 657 17.97 -19.89 11.88
N GLU A 658 18.89 -20.84 12.07
CA GLU A 658 18.65 -22.11 12.77
C GLU A 658 18.23 -21.92 14.22
N ILE A 659 18.82 -20.94 14.91
CA ILE A 659 18.48 -20.61 16.29
C ILE A 659 17.12 -19.93 16.32
N GLN A 660 16.89 -18.96 15.42
CA GLN A 660 15.62 -18.22 15.34
C GLN A 660 14.44 -19.14 15.00
N VAL A 661 14.57 -20.06 14.04
CA VAL A 661 13.52 -21.03 13.68
C VAL A 661 13.17 -21.89 14.90
N LYS A 662 14.16 -22.42 15.62
CA LYS A 662 13.91 -23.20 16.84
C LYS A 662 13.30 -22.36 17.95
N GLN A 663 13.74 -21.12 18.13
CA GLN A 663 13.13 -20.19 19.08
C GLN A 663 11.66 -19.95 18.75
N LEU A 664 11.34 -19.67 17.48
CA LEU A 664 9.96 -19.51 17.01
C LEU A 664 9.13 -20.78 17.21
N GLN A 665 9.69 -21.97 16.93
CA GLN A 665 9.02 -23.24 17.23
C GLN A 665 8.73 -23.42 18.73
N GLY A 666 9.66 -23.01 19.60
CA GLY A 666 9.44 -22.97 21.05
C GLY A 666 8.33 -22.00 21.45
N VAL A 667 8.29 -20.82 20.82
CA VAL A 667 7.22 -19.81 21.01
C VAL A 667 5.87 -20.34 20.55
N VAL A 668 5.79 -20.98 19.38
CA VAL A 668 4.58 -21.64 18.86
C VAL A 668 4.06 -22.67 19.86
N MET A 669 4.92 -23.54 20.38
CA MET A 669 4.53 -24.56 21.37
C MET A 669 4.06 -23.92 22.68
N LYS A 670 4.68 -22.81 23.12
CA LYS A 670 4.19 -22.04 24.27
C LYS A 670 2.77 -21.51 24.03
N PHE A 671 2.49 -20.94 22.86
CA PHE A 671 1.14 -20.43 22.56
C PHE A 671 0.11 -21.53 22.31
N LYS A 672 0.49 -22.71 21.80
CA LYS A 672 -0.38 -23.90 21.80
C LYS A 672 -0.73 -24.34 23.23
N GLY A 673 0.21 -24.21 24.15
CA GLY A 673 -0.03 -24.37 25.59
C GLY A 673 -1.01 -23.32 26.13
N ASP A 674 -0.78 -22.04 25.83
CA ASP A 674 -1.67 -20.94 26.24
C ASP A 674 -3.11 -21.12 25.67
N LEU A 675 -3.24 -21.59 24.44
CA LEU A 675 -4.53 -21.90 23.79
C LEU A 675 -5.28 -23.00 24.54
N SER A 676 -4.63 -24.14 24.75
CA SER A 676 -5.20 -25.28 25.47
C SER A 676 -5.59 -24.87 26.90
N ARG A 677 -4.78 -24.03 27.55
CA ARG A 677 -5.07 -23.49 28.88
C ARG A 677 -6.32 -22.61 28.89
N ILE A 678 -6.48 -21.69 27.95
CA ILE A 678 -7.68 -20.84 27.86
C ILE A 678 -8.94 -21.64 27.49
N LEU A 679 -8.82 -22.66 26.63
CA LEU A 679 -9.91 -23.63 26.38
C LEU A 679 -10.31 -24.37 27.66
N GLY A 680 -9.33 -24.75 28.47
CA GLY A 680 -9.52 -25.31 29.81
C GLY A 680 -10.23 -24.31 30.75
N ALA A 681 -9.82 -23.05 30.75
CA ALA A 681 -10.42 -21.98 31.55
C ALA A 681 -11.89 -21.73 31.20
N ARG A 682 -12.22 -21.71 29.91
CA ARG A 682 -13.60 -21.60 29.39
C ARG A 682 -14.47 -22.78 29.84
N SER A 683 -13.93 -23.99 29.72
CA SER A 683 -14.64 -25.21 30.13
C SER A 683 -14.84 -25.24 31.65
N ASP A 684 -13.86 -24.79 32.42
CA ASP A 684 -13.96 -24.65 33.87
C ASP A 684 -15.01 -23.62 34.31
N PHE A 685 -15.06 -22.47 33.64
CA PHE A 685 -16.13 -21.48 33.83
C PHE A 685 -17.52 -22.09 33.58
N MET A 686 -17.69 -22.81 32.47
CA MET A 686 -18.94 -23.50 32.16
C MET A 686 -19.30 -24.57 33.18
N ALA A 687 -18.31 -25.27 33.74
CA ALA A 687 -18.54 -26.27 34.79
C ALA A 687 -19.09 -25.63 36.07
N GLU A 688 -18.48 -24.53 36.53
CA GLU A 688 -18.93 -23.78 37.70
C GLU A 688 -20.31 -23.17 37.49
N TYR A 689 -20.56 -22.59 36.31
CA TYR A 689 -21.88 -22.07 35.95
C TYR A 689 -22.96 -23.17 36.00
N MET A 690 -22.70 -24.32 35.35
CA MET A 690 -23.65 -25.44 35.33
C MET A 690 -23.86 -26.02 36.73
N PHE A 691 -22.85 -25.96 37.60
CA PHE A 691 -22.98 -26.35 38.99
C PHE A 691 -23.87 -25.38 39.78
N LYS A 692 -23.58 -24.06 39.72
CA LYS A 692 -24.37 -23.02 40.41
C LYS A 692 -25.84 -22.99 39.96
N THR A 693 -26.12 -23.37 38.71
CA THR A 693 -27.49 -23.50 38.18
C THR A 693 -28.13 -24.90 38.37
N GLY A 694 -27.50 -25.78 39.15
CA GLY A 694 -28.06 -27.07 39.56
C GLY A 694 -27.91 -28.23 38.55
N LYS A 695 -27.26 -28.01 37.40
CA LYS A 695 -27.04 -29.01 36.34
C LYS A 695 -25.77 -29.84 36.59
N LYS A 696 -25.69 -30.54 37.73
CA LYS A 696 -24.50 -31.31 38.18
C LYS A 696 -23.91 -32.27 37.14
N SER A 697 -24.74 -32.94 36.34
CA SER A 697 -24.23 -33.86 35.29
C SER A 697 -23.48 -33.14 34.18
N LYS A 698 -23.91 -31.94 33.79
CA LYS A 698 -23.23 -31.12 32.77
C LYS A 698 -21.95 -30.50 33.33
N ALA A 699 -21.98 -30.08 34.61
CA ALA A 699 -20.79 -29.61 35.31
C ALA A 699 -19.65 -30.66 35.32
N LYS A 700 -19.98 -31.94 35.56
CA LYS A 700 -19.00 -33.05 35.51
C LYS A 700 -18.34 -33.21 34.13
N MET A 701 -19.11 -33.06 33.05
CA MET A 701 -18.58 -33.13 31.69
C MET A 701 -17.58 -31.99 31.47
N HIS A 702 -18.00 -30.75 31.73
CA HIS A 702 -17.13 -29.58 31.53
C HIS A 702 -15.88 -29.56 32.41
N TYR A 703 -15.92 -30.06 33.66
CA TYR A 703 -14.70 -30.23 34.45
C TYR A 703 -13.76 -31.31 33.88
N THR A 704 -14.31 -32.33 33.22
CA THR A 704 -13.49 -33.34 32.54
C THR A 704 -12.81 -32.72 31.32
N ASP A 705 -13.56 -32.01 30.49
CA ASP A 705 -13.03 -31.28 29.33
C ASP A 705 -11.96 -30.28 29.76
N ALA A 706 -12.20 -29.51 30.83
CA ALA A 706 -11.24 -28.56 31.38
C ALA A 706 -9.93 -29.24 31.82
N ASN A 707 -10.02 -30.35 32.55
CA ASN A 707 -8.83 -31.09 32.98
C ASN A 707 -8.03 -31.64 31.78
N ASP A 708 -8.70 -32.16 30.76
CA ASP A 708 -8.02 -32.74 29.60
C ASP A 708 -7.29 -31.64 28.81
N GLN A 709 -7.92 -30.48 28.61
CA GLN A 709 -7.32 -29.29 27.98
C GLN A 709 -6.11 -28.76 28.78
N LEU A 710 -6.20 -28.70 30.11
CA LEU A 710 -5.06 -28.27 30.94
C LEU A 710 -3.90 -29.28 30.90
N ARG A 711 -4.17 -30.58 30.79
CA ARG A 711 -3.10 -31.59 30.62
C ARG A 711 -2.41 -31.49 29.27
N GLU A 712 -3.16 -31.19 28.22
CA GLU A 712 -2.61 -30.88 26.90
C GLU A 712 -1.71 -29.63 26.96
N ALA A 713 -2.15 -28.58 27.66
CA ALA A 713 -1.36 -27.38 27.89
C ALA A 713 -0.01 -27.69 28.55
N VAL A 714 0.00 -28.54 29.59
CA VAL A 714 1.24 -29.00 30.26
C VAL A 714 2.19 -29.70 29.28
N GLY A 715 1.65 -30.56 28.40
CA GLY A 715 2.44 -31.22 27.36
C GLY A 715 3.13 -30.22 26.44
N ASN A 716 2.37 -29.26 25.91
CA ASN A 716 2.86 -28.21 25.02
C ASN A 716 3.93 -27.32 25.68
N TYR A 717 3.70 -26.88 26.92
CA TYR A 717 4.70 -26.12 27.68
C TYR A 717 5.99 -26.91 27.94
N THR A 718 5.88 -28.21 28.25
CA THR A 718 7.05 -29.07 28.47
C THR A 718 7.90 -29.17 27.21
N VAL A 719 7.27 -29.35 26.04
CA VAL A 719 7.97 -29.35 24.75
C VAL A 719 8.64 -28.00 24.48
N ALA A 720 7.92 -26.90 24.69
CA ALA A 720 8.47 -25.55 24.53
C ALA A 720 9.71 -25.32 25.42
N ALA A 721 9.65 -25.72 26.69
CA ALA A 721 10.78 -25.59 27.62
C ALA A 721 12.02 -26.38 27.15
N GLN A 722 11.83 -27.60 26.64
CA GLN A 722 12.91 -28.40 26.05
C GLN A 722 13.53 -27.72 24.83
N VAL A 723 12.70 -27.14 23.95
CA VAL A 723 13.17 -26.40 22.77
C VAL A 723 13.99 -25.18 23.19
N PHE A 724 13.49 -24.34 24.10
CA PHE A 724 14.23 -23.18 24.61
C PHE A 724 15.56 -23.57 25.28
N GLN A 725 15.57 -24.66 26.04
CA GLN A 725 16.79 -25.19 26.64
C GLN A 725 17.80 -25.63 25.57
N SER A 726 17.34 -26.24 24.47
CA SER A 726 18.19 -26.70 23.38
C SER A 726 18.85 -25.57 22.58
N VAL A 727 18.24 -24.38 22.55
CA VAL A 727 18.79 -23.17 21.90
C VAL A 727 19.55 -22.26 22.87
N GLY A 728 19.68 -22.64 24.14
CA GLY A 728 20.42 -21.89 25.15
C GLY A 728 19.66 -20.72 25.79
N ASP A 729 18.35 -20.62 25.59
CA ASP A 729 17.50 -19.60 26.24
C ASP A 729 16.98 -20.13 27.58
N ALA A 730 17.84 -20.09 28.59
CA ALA A 730 17.54 -20.61 29.93
C ALA A 730 16.38 -19.86 30.60
N GLN A 731 16.23 -18.57 30.33
CA GLN A 731 15.17 -17.75 30.92
C GLN A 731 13.81 -18.13 30.35
N ALA A 732 13.68 -18.23 29.02
CA ALA A 732 12.44 -18.69 28.40
C ALA A 732 12.11 -20.14 28.80
N ALA A 733 13.10 -21.02 28.85
CA ALA A 733 12.91 -22.41 29.28
C ALA A 733 12.35 -22.49 30.71
N GLN A 734 12.93 -21.74 31.66
CA GLN A 734 12.46 -21.70 33.04
C GLN A 734 11.06 -21.09 33.16
N ASN A 735 10.77 -20.03 32.40
CA ASN A 735 9.46 -19.39 32.41
C ASN A 735 8.35 -20.34 31.95
N VAL A 736 8.59 -21.09 30.87
CA VAL A 736 7.59 -22.02 30.34
C VAL A 736 7.49 -23.29 31.18
N ASP A 737 8.60 -23.78 31.76
CA ASP A 737 8.58 -24.88 32.73
C ASP A 737 7.77 -24.53 34.00
N ASN A 738 7.90 -23.29 34.48
CA ASN A 738 7.06 -22.79 35.57
C ASN A 738 5.57 -22.74 35.18
N ARG A 739 5.24 -22.30 33.95
CA ARG A 739 3.86 -22.36 33.44
C ARG A 739 3.33 -23.78 33.40
N ALA A 740 4.14 -24.76 32.99
CA ALA A 740 3.76 -26.18 32.98
C ALA A 740 3.40 -26.67 34.40
N LYS A 741 4.25 -26.37 35.40
CA LYS A 741 4.01 -26.77 36.80
C LYS A 741 2.76 -26.13 37.38
N THR A 742 2.57 -24.83 37.15
CA THR A 742 1.37 -24.10 37.60
C THR A 742 0.11 -24.68 36.96
N THR A 743 0.16 -24.98 35.66
CA THR A 743 -0.97 -25.56 34.93
C THR A 743 -1.30 -26.98 35.38
N ASP A 744 -0.29 -27.80 35.72
CA ASP A 744 -0.51 -29.13 36.29
C ASP A 744 -1.20 -29.08 37.67
N LEU A 745 -0.84 -28.11 38.51
CA LEU A 745 -1.54 -27.88 39.79
C LEU A 745 -3.00 -27.49 39.57
N LEU A 746 -3.28 -26.63 38.60
CA LEU A 746 -4.65 -26.26 38.22
C LEU A 746 -5.45 -27.47 37.70
N ALA A 747 -4.85 -28.30 36.84
CA ALA A 747 -5.47 -29.51 36.32
C ALA A 747 -5.87 -30.47 37.45
N ARG A 748 -5.00 -30.64 38.46
CA ARG A 748 -5.30 -31.45 39.65
C ARG A 748 -6.43 -30.85 40.48
N SER A 749 -6.43 -29.53 40.69
CA SER A 749 -7.50 -28.82 41.41
C SER A 749 -8.86 -29.00 40.73
N ILE A 750 -8.92 -28.86 39.40
CA ILE A 750 -10.13 -29.09 38.60
C ILE A 750 -10.58 -30.55 38.67
N TRP A 751 -9.64 -31.50 38.58
CA TRP A 751 -9.94 -32.92 38.73
C TRP A 751 -10.54 -33.23 40.11
N ASP A 752 -10.01 -32.64 41.17
CA ASP A 752 -10.54 -32.79 42.53
C ASP A 752 -11.97 -32.24 42.64
N ASN A 753 -12.27 -31.11 41.99
CA ASN A 753 -13.64 -30.58 41.90
C ASN A 753 -14.60 -31.53 41.18
N ARG A 754 -14.17 -32.16 40.08
CA ARG A 754 -14.94 -33.23 39.42
C ARG A 754 -15.19 -34.42 40.36
N GLN A 755 -14.17 -34.84 41.11
CA GLN A 755 -14.27 -35.94 42.08
C GLN A 755 -15.20 -35.61 43.26
N ARG A 756 -15.19 -34.37 43.75
CA ARG A 756 -16.14 -33.90 44.77
C ARG A 756 -17.58 -34.02 44.28
N LEU A 757 -17.88 -33.59 43.06
CA LEU A 757 -19.21 -33.77 42.47
C LEU A 757 -19.60 -35.24 42.30
N GLU A 758 -18.66 -36.16 42.10
CA GLU A 758 -18.95 -37.61 42.11
C GLU A 758 -19.31 -38.14 43.49
N ARG A 759 -18.79 -37.50 44.54
CA ARG A 759 -19.04 -37.84 45.95
C ARG A 759 -20.17 -37.01 46.57
N ASP A 760 -20.94 -36.29 45.74
CA ASP A 760 -21.99 -35.35 46.16
C ASP A 760 -21.50 -34.26 47.15
N GLN A 761 -20.24 -33.86 47.01
CA GLN A 761 -19.62 -32.75 47.73
C GLN A 761 -19.55 -31.50 46.83
N ASP A 762 -19.60 -30.33 47.46
CA ASP A 762 -19.48 -29.07 46.74
C ASP A 762 -18.03 -28.84 46.24
N PRO A 763 -17.84 -28.38 44.99
CA PRO A 763 -16.55 -27.95 44.47
C PRO A 763 -15.94 -26.84 45.35
N SER A 764 -14.61 -26.78 45.44
CA SER A 764 -13.94 -25.61 46.01
C SER A 764 -13.97 -24.44 45.03
N GLU A 765 -14.31 -23.26 45.56
CA GLU A 765 -14.20 -22.00 44.83
C GLU A 765 -12.74 -21.65 44.59
N LYS A 766 -12.46 -21.07 43.42
CA LYS A 766 -11.10 -20.66 43.05
C LYS A 766 -10.75 -19.31 43.67
N GLY A 767 -9.54 -19.23 44.23
CA GLY A 767 -8.97 -17.97 44.69
C GLY A 767 -8.54 -17.08 43.52
N GLU A 768 -8.27 -15.81 43.81
CA GLU A 768 -7.77 -14.84 42.82
C GLU A 768 -6.46 -15.31 42.17
N THR A 769 -5.54 -15.88 42.94
CA THR A 769 -4.27 -16.42 42.46
C THR A 769 -4.44 -17.60 41.52
N GLU A 770 -5.42 -18.48 41.77
CA GLU A 770 -5.73 -19.60 40.88
C GLU A 770 -6.37 -19.12 39.57
N LEU A 771 -7.20 -18.07 39.62
CA LEU A 771 -7.77 -17.45 38.43
C LEU A 771 -6.70 -16.73 37.60
N ILE A 772 -5.79 -15.97 38.22
CA ILE A 772 -4.65 -15.36 37.53
C ILE A 772 -3.78 -16.44 36.87
N ALA A 773 -3.51 -17.53 37.57
CA ALA A 773 -2.76 -18.65 36.99
C ALA A 773 -3.49 -19.31 35.81
N LEU A 774 -4.82 -19.47 35.90
CA LEU A 774 -5.64 -20.09 34.87
C LEU A 774 -5.74 -19.24 33.59
N TYR A 775 -5.87 -17.91 33.72
CA TYR A 775 -6.04 -17.00 32.58
C TYR A 775 -4.74 -16.37 32.08
N LEU A 776 -3.77 -16.07 32.95
CA LEU A 776 -2.52 -15.39 32.58
C LEU A 776 -1.30 -16.31 32.65
N GLY A 777 -1.33 -17.36 33.48
CA GLY A 777 -0.25 -18.38 33.55
C GLY A 777 0.91 -17.98 34.42
N SER A 778 0.81 -16.82 35.06
CA SER A 778 1.69 -16.42 36.14
C SER A 778 1.13 -16.92 37.47
N ALA A 779 1.98 -17.52 38.29
CA ALA A 779 1.79 -17.49 39.73
C ALA A 779 2.38 -16.16 40.24
N GLU A 780 1.74 -15.48 41.19
CA GLU A 780 2.36 -14.31 41.83
C GLU A 780 3.76 -14.68 42.37
N GLN A 781 4.70 -13.75 42.17
CA GLN A 781 5.91 -13.65 43.00
C GLN A 781 5.57 -12.95 44.31
#